data_AF-A0A329H495-F1
#
_entry.id   AF-A0A329H495-F1
#
_cell.length_a   1.000
_cell.length_b   1.000
_cell.length_c   1.000
_cell.angle_alpha   90.00
_cell.angle_beta   90.00
_cell.angle_gamma   90.00
#
_symmetry.space_group_name_H-M   'P 1'
#
loop_
_entity.id
_entity.type
_entity.pdbx_description
1 polymer ?
#
loop_
_entity_poly.entity_id
_entity_poly.type
_entity_poly.pdbx_seq_one_letter_code
_entity_poly.pdbx_strand_id
1 'polypeptide(L)'
;MSEMITDLAWYPPPFPAQGRLPTHTALIGENCAKQDSHELDYRQQLCEAANRRVEPPCCKTLHISLFFDGTGNNLNNDLFVARQEKQIPHPTNIARLFRATIGQGAAGGLGMNSAELFDASGSGEDKYYKYYLPGVGTPFPEVMDLDFSMMGLAAATHGEDRINWGLLRLIDALKRTLTNSMLSESDCWDALEKMATSLPSFGLTGSANRYETFQSLLKDMSTKLQQVLNPTGPDKPKLLGIKLYVYGFSRGAAAARTFVNWLSELLPKPEEGKDKPEQCLAVGELKIPLSVEFLGIIDTVASVGVAHIAPVAEGHMGWADGTQELPKEEIYGGLIKHCVHLVSSHEQRLCFPMDSIRRANGHYPTNSVEVVYPGMHSDLGGGYPPGDQGKANGHGDSLLLSQIVLHDIYSSAFAAGAPFKVLKSSLPDDLKHHQWRILDAAQIKEFDIDTILINRFNAWREITLGEKTPLEPISPEQAAKYDPPRAPVSLEKALENQQGWITAWRINRYAGGTYKTQRFYVDSAANGLDKDSDPIVRQESEAARDEKQKAIEAERRKIKDDKGYTRGYIELPQGPKDFDAALGQTQLRQAAEEFREDYHDISRTGTGNWLFNALDVMSNAVFLLNNDDEYGEWLRIKTAGETRLKVLFPDAGEASNANLPGGLVRALFDDQVHDSRAWFMHNAFGAREPWGSYFLYRMIYFGSRSSKPMTPLMIAGAVVGAATLVGGAAIIIKQKSLKGKLAGLAGTAGAVYLETQAIDLLSGKPLPMLPNAALLQAPTMEPGAVVARQSQEVNEQRLALAKSVVESSWAERLQSTITA
;
A
#
# COMPACT_ATOMS: atom_id res chain seq x y z
N MET A 1 -33.62 12.57 -0.25
CA MET A 1 -32.35 12.19 -0.90
C MET A 1 -32.64 10.92 -1.67
N SER A 2 -32.35 10.87 -2.97
CA SER A 2 -32.42 9.61 -3.73
C SER A 2 -31.57 8.57 -2.99
N GLU A 3 -32.08 7.34 -2.82
CA GLU A 3 -31.26 6.23 -2.30
C GLU A 3 -29.98 6.18 -3.15
N MET A 4 -28.82 6.44 -2.52
CA MET A 4 -27.54 6.26 -3.21
C MET A 4 -27.42 4.77 -3.52
N ILE A 5 -27.42 4.44 -4.81
CA ILE A 5 -27.16 3.08 -5.27
C ILE A 5 -25.66 2.85 -5.12
N THR A 6 -25.28 2.02 -4.17
CA THR A 6 -23.90 1.60 -3.98
C THR A 6 -23.53 0.57 -5.03
N ASP A 7 -22.47 0.81 -5.80
CA ASP A 7 -21.96 -0.17 -6.75
C ASP A 7 -21.53 -1.46 -6.02
N LEU A 8 -21.84 -2.59 -6.66
CA LEU A 8 -21.43 -3.92 -6.22
C LEU A 8 -19.91 -4.08 -6.33
N ALA A 9 -19.32 -5.06 -5.64
CA ALA A 9 -17.90 -5.39 -5.78
C ALA A 9 -17.65 -6.40 -6.90
N TRP A 10 -16.44 -6.96 -6.97
CA TRP A 10 -16.10 -8.09 -7.83
C TRP A 10 -15.60 -9.28 -7.01
N TYR A 11 -15.80 -10.48 -7.55
CA TYR A 11 -15.21 -11.71 -7.03
C TYR A 11 -14.09 -12.19 -7.96
N PRO A 12 -13.11 -12.94 -7.43
CA PRO A 12 -12.06 -13.47 -8.25
C PRO A 12 -12.63 -14.50 -9.23
N PRO A 13 -12.10 -14.58 -10.47
CA PRO A 13 -12.45 -15.64 -11.39
C PRO A 13 -11.85 -16.99 -10.94
N PRO A 14 -12.28 -18.13 -11.51
CA PRO A 14 -11.67 -19.42 -11.22
C PRO A 14 -10.18 -19.40 -11.53
N PHE A 15 -9.37 -19.95 -10.63
CA PHE A 15 -7.93 -20.01 -10.83
C PHE A 15 -7.55 -21.26 -11.65
N PRO A 16 -6.85 -21.12 -12.78
CA PRO A 16 -6.48 -22.24 -13.64
C PRO A 16 -5.42 -23.15 -13.02
N ALA A 17 -5.53 -24.45 -13.27
CA ALA A 17 -4.56 -25.46 -12.82
C ALA A 17 -3.14 -25.20 -13.33
N GLN A 18 -3.00 -24.62 -14.52
CA GLN A 18 -1.72 -24.28 -15.16
C GLN A 18 -1.17 -22.89 -14.77
N GLY A 19 -1.84 -22.15 -13.88
CA GLY A 19 -1.52 -20.76 -13.59
C GLY A 19 -1.89 -19.80 -14.74
N ARG A 20 -1.49 -18.53 -14.62
CA ARG A 20 -1.90 -17.45 -15.55
C ARG A 20 -0.79 -16.86 -16.39
N LEU A 21 0.43 -17.39 -16.28
CA LEU A 21 1.51 -16.97 -17.18
C LEU A 21 1.12 -17.33 -18.63
N PRO A 22 1.32 -16.43 -19.60
CA PRO A 22 0.95 -16.69 -20.98
C PRO A 22 1.76 -17.85 -21.54
N THR A 23 1.07 -18.81 -22.14
CA THR A 23 1.66 -20.01 -22.76
C THR A 23 1.54 -20.04 -24.29
N HIS A 24 0.70 -19.17 -24.87
CA HIS A 24 0.49 -19.05 -26.31
C HIS A 24 1.10 -17.78 -26.91
N THR A 25 1.78 -17.94 -28.04
CA THR A 25 2.46 -16.88 -28.79
C THR A 25 1.54 -15.71 -29.18
N ALA A 26 0.26 -15.97 -29.47
CA ALA A 26 -0.71 -14.94 -29.84
C ALA A 26 -0.89 -13.89 -28.72
N LEU A 27 -0.93 -14.31 -27.45
CA LEU A 27 -1.06 -13.41 -26.30
C LEU A 27 0.16 -12.48 -26.16
N ILE A 28 1.35 -13.00 -26.48
CA ILE A 28 2.58 -12.20 -26.49
C ILE A 28 2.49 -11.16 -27.61
N GLY A 29 2.02 -11.57 -28.80
CA GLY A 29 1.80 -10.67 -29.93
C GLY A 29 0.82 -9.53 -29.60
N GLU A 30 -0.29 -9.83 -28.93
CA GLU A 30 -1.26 -8.82 -28.47
C GLU A 30 -0.66 -7.85 -27.45
N ASN A 31 0.12 -8.36 -26.48
CA ASN A 31 0.83 -7.54 -25.50
C ASN A 31 1.86 -6.61 -26.19
N CYS A 32 2.65 -7.12 -27.13
CA CYS A 32 3.58 -6.31 -27.93
C CYS A 32 2.84 -5.26 -28.77
N ALA A 33 1.72 -5.61 -29.41
CA ALA A 33 0.92 -4.64 -30.15
C ALA A 33 0.37 -3.51 -29.26
N LYS A 34 -0.01 -3.82 -28.01
CA LYS A 34 -0.40 -2.79 -27.02
C LYS A 34 0.77 -1.91 -26.59
N GLN A 35 1.98 -2.46 -26.49
CA GLN A 35 3.19 -1.66 -26.23
C GLN A 35 3.42 -0.69 -27.39
N ASP A 36 3.50 -1.23 -28.60
CA ASP A 36 3.86 -0.50 -29.82
C ASP A 36 2.70 0.33 -30.40
N SER A 37 1.54 0.40 -29.73
CA SER A 37 0.32 0.99 -30.31
C SER A 37 0.51 2.42 -30.83
N HIS A 38 1.22 3.29 -30.11
CA HIS A 38 1.50 4.65 -30.58
C HIS A 38 2.43 4.66 -31.81
N GLU A 39 3.39 3.75 -31.87
CA GLU A 39 4.31 3.61 -33.02
C GLU A 39 3.56 3.09 -34.25
N LEU A 40 2.64 2.13 -34.05
CA LEU A 40 1.73 1.62 -35.07
C LEU A 40 0.78 2.71 -35.57
N ASP A 41 0.16 3.48 -34.68
CA ASP A 41 -0.75 4.59 -35.02
C ASP A 41 0.00 5.68 -35.78
N TYR A 42 1.21 6.03 -35.34
CA TYR A 42 2.03 7.03 -36.03
C TYR A 42 2.43 6.55 -37.44
N ARG A 43 2.83 5.28 -37.59
CA ARG A 43 3.09 4.69 -38.91
C ARG A 43 1.84 4.71 -39.79
N GLN A 44 0.67 4.41 -39.23
CA GLN A 44 -0.59 4.45 -39.95
C GLN A 44 -0.91 5.86 -40.48
N GLN A 45 -0.75 6.89 -39.63
CA GLN A 45 -0.91 8.29 -40.05
C GLN A 45 0.04 8.66 -41.19
N LEU A 46 1.30 8.20 -41.16
CA LEU A 46 2.25 8.42 -42.25
C LEU A 46 1.85 7.68 -43.53
N CYS A 47 1.30 6.46 -43.40
CA CYS A 47 0.81 5.71 -44.56
C CYS A 47 -0.37 6.42 -45.23
N GLU A 48 -1.31 6.93 -44.44
CA GLU A 48 -2.47 7.69 -44.91
C GLU A 48 -2.03 8.99 -45.59
N ALA A 49 -1.14 9.76 -44.95
CA ALA A 49 -0.60 10.99 -45.53
C ALA A 49 0.15 10.76 -46.84
N ALA A 50 0.85 9.62 -46.98
CA ALA A 50 1.57 9.25 -48.20
C ALA A 50 0.70 8.52 -49.24
N ASN A 51 -0.56 8.18 -48.91
CA ASN A 51 -1.44 7.32 -49.68
C ASN A 51 -0.79 5.99 -50.13
N ARG A 52 0.07 5.41 -49.28
CA ARG A 52 0.76 4.13 -49.51
C ARG A 52 1.32 3.60 -48.21
N ARG A 53 1.66 2.30 -48.16
CA ARG A 53 2.44 1.78 -47.03
C ARG A 53 3.84 2.40 -47.02
N VAL A 54 4.24 2.88 -45.86
CA VAL A 54 5.61 3.36 -45.59
C VAL A 54 6.35 2.36 -44.70
N GLU A 55 7.68 2.41 -44.79
CA GLU A 55 8.54 1.69 -43.84
C GLU A 55 8.28 2.17 -42.41
N PRO A 56 8.47 1.31 -41.39
CA PRO A 56 8.38 1.74 -39.99
C PRO A 56 9.29 2.95 -39.74
N PRO A 57 8.74 4.09 -39.28
CA PRO A 57 9.55 5.28 -38.99
C PRO A 57 10.41 5.05 -37.75
N CYS A 58 11.56 5.75 -37.67
CA CYS A 58 12.35 5.78 -36.45
C CYS A 58 11.58 6.57 -35.37
N CYS A 59 10.91 5.88 -34.47
CA CYS A 59 10.13 6.46 -33.38
C CYS A 59 10.07 5.51 -32.19
N LYS A 60 9.78 6.04 -31.00
CA LYS A 60 9.61 5.21 -29.81
C LYS A 60 8.60 5.81 -28.82
N THR A 61 7.91 4.94 -28.10
CA THR A 61 7.14 5.27 -26.90
C THR A 61 7.88 4.76 -25.67
N LEU A 62 7.99 5.58 -24.62
CA LEU A 62 8.62 5.13 -23.39
C LEU A 62 7.62 4.36 -22.53
N HIS A 63 8.01 3.19 -22.05
CA HIS A 63 7.24 2.36 -21.14
C HIS A 63 7.91 2.40 -19.76
N ILE A 64 7.27 3.02 -18.78
CA ILE A 64 7.84 3.21 -17.44
C ILE A 64 7.01 2.45 -16.42
N SER A 65 7.64 1.51 -15.73
CA SER A 65 7.00 0.72 -14.66
C SER A 65 7.52 1.15 -13.28
N LEU A 66 6.62 1.44 -12.35
CA LEU A 66 6.93 1.93 -10.99
C LEU A 66 6.34 0.98 -9.96
N PHE A 67 7.16 0.54 -9.00
CA PHE A 67 6.81 -0.51 -8.03
C PHE A 67 7.00 0.02 -6.60
N PHE A 68 5.91 0.39 -5.93
CA PHE A 68 5.90 0.91 -4.56
C PHE A 68 5.63 -0.23 -3.56
N ASP A 69 6.65 -0.68 -2.85
CA ASP A 69 6.50 -1.83 -1.95
C ASP A 69 5.78 -1.49 -0.64
N GLY A 70 5.26 -2.51 0.03
CA GLY A 70 4.49 -2.37 1.27
C GLY A 70 5.35 -2.03 2.49
N THR A 71 4.72 -1.47 3.52
CA THR A 71 5.39 -1.12 4.80
C THR A 71 6.26 -2.25 5.33
N GLY A 72 7.51 -1.94 5.71
CA GLY A 72 8.43 -2.92 6.30
C GLY A 72 9.05 -3.89 5.29
N ASN A 73 8.73 -3.79 3.99
CA ASN A 73 9.27 -4.63 2.93
C ASN A 73 10.36 -3.90 2.13
N ASN A 74 11.43 -4.63 1.84
CA ASN A 74 12.60 -4.12 1.16
C ASN A 74 13.30 -5.27 0.41
N LEU A 75 13.26 -5.24 -0.93
CA LEU A 75 13.87 -6.25 -1.80
C LEU A 75 15.34 -6.55 -1.46
N ASN A 76 16.16 -5.56 -1.06
CA ASN A 76 17.52 -5.83 -0.64
C ASN A 76 17.56 -6.72 0.61
N ASN A 77 16.77 -6.38 1.62
CA ASN A 77 16.67 -7.16 2.84
C ASN A 77 16.04 -8.55 2.60
N ASP A 78 14.88 -8.57 1.95
CA ASP A 78 14.00 -9.74 1.89
C ASP A 78 14.45 -10.77 0.84
N LEU A 79 15.40 -10.41 -0.02
CA LEU A 79 16.01 -11.31 -0.99
C LEU A 79 17.52 -11.46 -0.79
N PHE A 80 18.28 -10.37 -0.89
CA PHE A 80 19.74 -10.44 -0.95
C PHE A 80 20.36 -10.70 0.42
N VAL A 81 20.02 -9.88 1.41
CA VAL A 81 20.48 -10.06 2.79
C VAL A 81 19.94 -11.37 3.35
N ALA A 82 18.66 -11.70 3.13
CA ALA A 82 18.09 -12.98 3.52
C ALA A 82 18.92 -14.17 2.99
N ARG A 83 19.30 -14.18 1.71
CA ARG A 83 20.17 -15.22 1.13
C ARG A 83 21.55 -15.25 1.76
N GLN A 84 22.17 -14.09 1.97
CA GLN A 84 23.50 -13.98 2.58
C GLN A 84 23.51 -14.51 4.03
N GLU A 85 22.46 -14.19 4.79
CA GLU A 85 22.26 -14.65 6.17
C GLU A 85 21.65 -16.06 6.27
N LYS A 86 21.47 -16.77 5.14
CA LYS A 86 20.86 -18.11 5.05
C LYS A 86 19.44 -18.19 5.62
N GLN A 87 18.71 -17.09 5.58
CA GLN A 87 17.29 -17.01 5.86
C GLN A 87 16.48 -17.33 4.60
N ILE A 88 15.20 -17.65 4.77
CA ILE A 88 14.28 -17.92 3.66
C ILE A 88 13.93 -16.58 3.00
N PRO A 89 14.23 -16.38 1.70
CA PRO A 89 13.82 -15.17 0.99
C PRO A 89 12.30 -15.05 0.93
N HIS A 90 11.79 -13.84 1.08
CA HIS A 90 10.35 -13.56 1.14
C HIS A 90 9.99 -12.24 0.46
N PRO A 91 10.40 -12.00 -0.81
CA PRO A 91 10.03 -10.79 -1.52
C PRO A 91 8.50 -10.73 -1.72
N THR A 92 7.95 -9.52 -1.64
CA THR A 92 6.54 -9.24 -1.91
C THR A 92 6.19 -9.48 -3.38
N ASN A 93 4.89 -9.51 -3.69
CA ASN A 93 4.42 -9.55 -5.05
C ASN A 93 4.84 -8.32 -5.86
N ILE A 94 4.98 -7.15 -5.23
CA ILE A 94 5.49 -5.94 -5.90
C ILE A 94 6.93 -6.13 -6.35
N ALA A 95 7.77 -6.67 -5.46
CA ALA A 95 9.16 -6.98 -5.78
C ALA A 95 9.27 -8.08 -6.87
N ARG A 96 8.46 -9.13 -6.82
CA ARG A 96 8.42 -10.20 -7.85
C ARG A 96 8.01 -9.66 -9.22
N LEU A 97 6.99 -8.80 -9.30
CA LEU A 97 6.58 -8.15 -10.55
C LEU A 97 7.69 -7.24 -11.08
N PHE A 98 8.38 -6.48 -10.23
CA PHE A 98 9.53 -5.66 -10.63
C PHE A 98 10.65 -6.51 -11.26
N ARG A 99 10.97 -7.64 -10.64
CA ARG A 99 11.98 -8.58 -11.16
C ARG A 99 11.55 -9.15 -12.51
N ALA A 100 10.28 -9.53 -12.64
CA ALA A 100 9.69 -10.04 -13.88
C ALA A 100 9.46 -8.97 -14.96
N THR A 101 9.78 -7.70 -14.72
CA THR A 101 9.58 -6.61 -15.69
C THR A 101 10.81 -6.40 -16.57
N ILE A 102 10.59 -6.09 -17.84
CA ILE A 102 11.60 -5.68 -18.81
C ILE A 102 11.97 -4.22 -18.51
N GLY A 103 13.27 -3.92 -18.47
CA GLY A 103 13.73 -2.54 -18.53
C GLY A 103 15.04 -2.28 -17.81
N GLN A 104 15.59 -1.12 -18.16
CA GLN A 104 16.65 -0.46 -17.43
C GLN A 104 16.05 0.47 -16.34
N GLY A 105 16.87 1.05 -15.48
CA GLY A 105 16.37 2.04 -14.51
C GLY A 105 17.18 2.08 -13.23
N ALA A 106 16.47 2.17 -12.10
CA ALA A 106 17.05 2.25 -10.77
C ALA A 106 16.15 1.54 -9.75
N ALA A 107 16.74 0.98 -8.71
CA ALA A 107 16.00 0.25 -7.68
C ALA A 107 16.53 0.71 -6.32
N GLY A 108 15.65 1.34 -5.55
CA GLY A 108 16.01 1.97 -4.28
C GLY A 108 16.47 0.97 -3.24
N GLY A 109 17.49 1.33 -2.47
CA GLY A 109 17.96 0.52 -1.34
C GLY A 109 18.75 -0.73 -1.72
N LEU A 110 19.22 -0.89 -2.97
CA LEU A 110 19.94 -2.09 -3.41
C LEU A 110 21.47 -1.90 -3.53
N GLY A 111 21.97 -0.66 -3.57
CA GLY A 111 23.39 -0.39 -3.70
C GLY A 111 24.04 -1.19 -4.84
N MET A 112 25.10 -1.93 -4.54
CA MET A 112 25.84 -2.75 -5.52
C MET A 112 25.06 -3.97 -6.05
N ASN A 113 23.99 -4.41 -5.39
CA ASN A 113 23.18 -5.57 -5.81
C ASN A 113 22.22 -5.23 -6.97
N SER A 114 22.20 -3.98 -7.43
CA SER A 114 21.24 -3.48 -8.42
C SER A 114 21.50 -3.97 -9.86
N ALA A 115 22.75 -4.31 -10.22
CA ALA A 115 23.13 -4.58 -11.60
C ALA A 115 22.45 -5.82 -12.22
N GLU A 116 22.18 -6.87 -11.43
CA GLU A 116 21.54 -8.10 -11.94
C GLU A 116 20.03 -7.94 -12.20
N LEU A 117 19.43 -6.83 -11.76
CA LEU A 117 17.99 -6.62 -11.83
C LEU A 117 17.55 -5.94 -13.13
N PHE A 118 18.47 -5.39 -13.92
CA PHE A 118 18.16 -4.60 -15.12
C PHE A 118 18.62 -5.28 -16.40
N ASP A 119 17.89 -5.00 -17.49
CA ASP A 119 18.32 -5.41 -18.82
C ASP A 119 19.45 -4.51 -19.34
N ALA A 120 20.32 -5.08 -20.19
CA ALA A 120 21.46 -4.37 -20.75
C ALA A 120 21.02 -3.21 -21.68
N SER A 121 21.81 -2.14 -21.73
CA SER A 121 21.59 -1.04 -22.70
C SER A 121 21.53 -1.56 -24.14
N GLY A 122 20.63 -0.99 -24.94
CA GLY A 122 20.27 -1.45 -26.28
C GLY A 122 19.17 -2.50 -26.30
N SER A 123 18.80 -3.10 -25.16
CA SER A 123 17.70 -4.06 -25.08
C SER A 123 16.36 -3.36 -25.35
N GLY A 124 15.57 -3.93 -26.27
CA GLY A 124 14.25 -3.38 -26.62
C GLY A 124 14.30 -1.91 -27.04
N GLU A 125 15.32 -1.52 -27.81
CA GLU A 125 15.49 -0.14 -28.33
C GLU A 125 15.59 0.95 -27.25
N ASP A 126 15.98 0.55 -26.03
CA ASP A 126 16.07 1.43 -24.87
C ASP A 126 14.76 2.19 -24.57
N LYS A 127 13.60 1.55 -24.80
CA LYS A 127 12.28 2.17 -24.56
C LYS A 127 11.57 1.70 -23.29
N TYR A 128 12.12 0.71 -22.59
CA TYR A 128 11.55 0.14 -21.37
C TYR A 128 12.34 0.55 -20.12
N TYR A 129 11.63 1.10 -19.14
CA TYR A 129 12.17 1.52 -17.86
C TYR A 129 11.40 0.87 -16.70
N LYS A 130 12.11 0.51 -15.64
CA LYS A 130 11.50 -0.01 -14.41
C LYS A 130 12.19 0.52 -13.16
N TYR A 131 11.38 0.80 -12.14
CA TYR A 131 11.84 1.43 -10.91
C TYR A 131 11.19 0.79 -9.69
N TYR A 132 12.03 0.37 -8.74
CA TYR A 132 11.59 -0.20 -7.47
C TYR A 132 11.78 0.81 -6.34
N LEU A 133 10.76 0.97 -5.50
CA LEU A 133 10.75 1.84 -4.34
C LEU A 133 10.48 1.00 -3.09
N PRO A 134 11.42 0.92 -2.14
CA PRO A 134 11.24 0.16 -0.91
C PRO A 134 10.15 0.77 -0.03
N GLY A 135 9.48 -0.08 0.76
CA GLY A 135 8.41 0.34 1.65
C GLY A 135 8.87 1.29 2.75
N VAL A 136 7.95 2.12 3.23
CA VAL A 136 8.17 2.96 4.42
C VAL A 136 8.49 2.10 5.64
N GLY A 137 9.32 2.64 6.55
CA GLY A 137 9.84 1.89 7.71
C GLY A 137 11.02 0.98 7.38
N THR A 138 11.57 1.05 6.17
CA THR A 138 12.79 0.33 5.75
C THR A 138 13.82 1.30 5.19
N PRO A 139 15.12 0.94 5.18
CA PRO A 139 16.16 1.78 4.61
C PRO A 139 15.95 2.06 3.12
N PHE A 140 16.10 3.33 2.76
CA PHE A 140 16.19 3.85 1.42
C PHE A 140 17.27 4.97 1.36
N PRO A 141 18.55 4.60 1.20
CA PRO A 141 19.67 5.55 1.25
C PRO A 141 19.60 6.69 0.24
N GLU A 142 19.02 6.47 -0.94
CA GLU A 142 18.85 7.48 -2.00
C GLU A 142 17.92 8.63 -1.56
N VAL A 143 17.12 8.43 -0.50
CA VAL A 143 16.35 9.49 0.18
C VAL A 143 16.81 9.72 1.62
N MET A 144 18.02 9.28 1.97
CA MET A 144 18.67 9.40 3.29
C MET A 144 17.84 8.85 4.47
N ASP A 145 16.93 7.94 4.17
CA ASP A 145 16.24 7.10 5.16
C ASP A 145 17.12 5.86 5.37
N LEU A 146 17.90 5.80 6.46
CA LEU A 146 19.02 4.84 6.53
C LEU A 146 18.71 3.60 7.35
N ASP A 147 17.64 3.60 8.14
CA ASP A 147 17.37 2.58 9.15
C ASP A 147 15.96 2.03 9.02
N PHE A 148 15.79 0.77 9.43
CA PHE A 148 14.47 0.31 9.83
C PHE A 148 14.04 1.14 11.03
N SER A 149 12.80 1.61 11.02
CA SER A 149 12.34 2.52 12.06
C SER A 149 10.91 2.29 12.45
N MET A 150 10.67 2.28 13.76
CA MET A 150 9.33 2.21 14.31
C MET A 150 8.46 3.38 13.86
N MET A 151 9.05 4.58 13.75
CA MET A 151 8.34 5.74 13.26
C MET A 151 7.99 5.61 11.77
N GLY A 152 8.84 5.00 10.94
CA GLY A 152 8.48 4.69 9.56
C GLY A 152 7.42 3.59 9.45
N LEU A 153 7.45 2.58 10.32
CA LEU A 153 6.40 1.54 10.38
C LEU A 153 5.06 2.07 10.93
N ALA A 154 5.09 3.00 11.88
CA ALA A 154 3.89 3.49 12.56
C ALA A 154 3.36 4.81 11.99
N ALA A 155 4.19 5.68 11.42
CA ALA A 155 3.78 6.98 10.88
C ALA A 155 4.10 7.16 9.40
N ALA A 156 4.76 6.18 8.76
CA ALA A 156 5.17 6.25 7.36
C ALA A 156 5.90 7.55 7.01
N THR A 157 6.79 7.95 7.92
CA THR A 157 7.81 8.97 7.65
C THR A 157 8.58 8.59 6.40
N HIS A 158 9.03 9.61 5.65
CA HIS A 158 9.65 9.45 4.33
C HIS A 158 8.76 8.86 3.22
N GLY A 159 7.43 8.80 3.41
CA GLY A 159 6.50 8.44 2.34
C GLY A 159 6.43 9.50 1.23
N GLU A 160 6.40 10.79 1.57
CA GLU A 160 6.49 11.89 0.59
C GLU A 160 7.78 11.79 -0.24
N ASP A 161 8.92 11.56 0.41
CA ASP A 161 10.21 11.45 -0.27
C ASP A 161 10.23 10.30 -1.29
N ARG A 162 9.67 9.14 -0.93
CA ARG A 162 9.51 7.99 -1.84
C ARG A 162 8.64 8.34 -3.05
N ILE A 163 7.52 9.04 -2.84
CA ILE A 163 6.62 9.43 -3.93
C ILE A 163 7.28 10.47 -4.85
N ASN A 164 7.96 11.46 -4.28
CA ASN A 164 8.73 12.45 -5.02
C ASN A 164 9.87 11.79 -5.81
N TRP A 165 10.57 10.82 -5.23
CA TRP A 165 11.60 10.05 -5.93
C TRP A 165 11.00 9.29 -7.12
N GLY A 166 9.80 8.72 -6.94
CA GLY A 166 8.99 8.12 -8.01
C GLY A 166 8.66 9.08 -9.15
N LEU A 167 8.23 10.31 -8.84
CA LEU A 167 8.01 11.37 -9.85
C LEU A 167 9.32 11.68 -10.60
N LEU A 168 10.43 11.82 -9.89
CA LEU A 168 11.75 12.06 -10.50
C LEU A 168 12.21 10.93 -11.42
N ARG A 169 11.65 9.71 -11.32
CA ARG A 169 11.96 8.63 -12.27
C ARG A 169 11.46 8.92 -13.70
N LEU A 170 10.44 9.75 -13.85
CA LEU A 170 10.00 10.22 -15.18
C LEU A 170 11.06 11.13 -15.80
N ILE A 171 11.66 12.00 -14.98
CA ILE A 171 12.80 12.84 -15.40
C ILE A 171 14.02 11.98 -15.72
N ASP A 172 14.33 10.97 -14.90
CA ASP A 172 15.44 10.04 -15.15
C ASP A 172 15.26 9.27 -16.47
N ALA A 173 14.07 8.73 -16.74
CA ALA A 173 13.78 8.03 -18.00
C ALA A 173 13.94 8.94 -19.22
N LEU A 174 13.44 10.19 -19.14
CA LEU A 174 13.62 11.19 -20.19
C LEU A 174 15.10 11.55 -20.36
N LYS A 175 15.84 11.79 -19.27
CA LYS A 175 17.27 12.13 -19.31
C LYS A 175 18.07 10.99 -19.96
N ARG A 176 17.83 9.74 -19.55
CA ARG A 176 18.44 8.54 -20.18
C ARG A 176 18.14 8.48 -21.67
N THR A 177 16.89 8.71 -22.07
CA THR A 177 16.48 8.72 -23.49
C THR A 177 17.19 9.81 -24.29
N LEU A 178 17.36 11.00 -23.72
CA LEU A 178 17.85 12.19 -24.43
C LEU A 178 19.38 12.34 -24.41
N THR A 179 20.04 11.81 -23.38
CA THR A 179 21.46 12.09 -23.10
C THR A 179 22.30 10.84 -22.85
N ASN A 180 21.69 9.65 -22.80
CA ASN A 180 22.33 8.40 -22.37
C ASN A 180 22.98 8.52 -20.97
N SER A 181 22.51 9.44 -20.13
CA SER A 181 22.96 9.59 -18.75
C SER A 181 21.78 9.58 -17.79
N MET A 182 22.03 9.09 -16.58
CA MET A 182 21.03 9.05 -15.52
C MET A 182 20.92 10.39 -14.78
N LEU A 183 19.82 10.58 -14.05
CA LEU A 183 19.77 11.60 -13.00
C LEU A 183 20.76 11.18 -11.90
N SER A 184 21.74 12.02 -11.58
CA SER A 184 22.72 11.65 -10.55
C SER A 184 22.04 11.64 -9.18
N GLU A 185 22.55 10.85 -8.23
CA GLU A 185 21.97 10.81 -6.89
C GLU A 185 22.03 12.17 -6.19
N SER A 186 23.08 12.97 -6.44
CA SER A 186 23.15 14.34 -5.92
C SER A 186 22.08 15.25 -6.52
N ASP A 187 21.89 15.21 -7.86
CA ASP A 187 20.84 16.02 -8.51
C ASP A 187 19.44 15.58 -8.04
N CYS A 188 19.25 14.27 -7.85
CA CYS A 188 18.02 13.71 -7.35
C CYS A 188 17.74 14.18 -5.93
N TRP A 189 18.72 14.08 -5.03
CA TRP A 189 18.64 14.56 -3.66
C TRP A 189 18.31 16.06 -3.59
N ASP A 190 19.02 16.88 -4.36
CA ASP A 190 18.76 18.32 -4.43
C ASP A 190 17.35 18.63 -4.93
N ALA A 191 16.82 17.83 -5.87
CA ALA A 191 15.45 17.95 -6.34
C ALA A 191 14.44 17.52 -5.27
N LEU A 192 14.71 16.44 -4.53
CA LEU A 192 13.87 15.99 -3.42
C LEU A 192 13.77 17.06 -2.33
N GLU A 193 14.88 17.67 -1.91
CA GLU A 193 14.88 18.77 -0.94
C GLU A 193 14.01 19.94 -1.40
N LYS A 194 14.00 20.24 -2.72
CA LYS A 194 13.17 21.32 -3.29
C LYS A 194 11.70 20.93 -3.44
N MET A 195 11.40 19.65 -3.68
CA MET A 195 10.04 19.13 -3.81
C MET A 195 9.34 18.94 -2.47
N ALA A 196 10.11 18.76 -1.39
CA ALA A 196 9.60 18.48 -0.06
C ALA A 196 8.65 19.56 0.46
N THR A 197 7.68 19.13 1.26
CA THR A 197 6.76 20.03 1.93
C THR A 197 7.43 20.73 3.12
N SER A 198 7.45 22.06 3.12
CA SER A 198 8.14 22.86 4.14
C SER A 198 7.29 23.06 5.40
N LEU A 199 7.82 22.63 6.55
CA LEU A 199 7.27 22.88 7.90
C LEU A 199 7.11 24.38 8.22
N PRO A 200 8.12 25.24 7.96
CA PRO A 200 7.97 26.70 8.09
C PRO A 200 6.84 27.31 7.25
N SER A 201 6.41 26.61 6.20
CA SER A 201 5.32 27.05 5.30
C SER A 201 3.98 26.38 5.64
N PHE A 202 3.86 25.77 6.82
CA PHE A 202 2.65 25.11 7.34
C PHE A 202 2.07 24.03 6.42
N GLY A 203 2.90 23.37 5.60
CA GLY A 203 2.45 22.30 4.73
C GLY A 203 1.82 22.74 3.39
N LEU A 204 1.75 24.04 3.10
CA LEU A 204 1.00 24.58 1.96
C LEU A 204 1.75 24.56 0.62
N THR A 205 3.06 24.27 0.63
CA THR A 205 3.91 24.47 -0.55
C THR A 205 4.14 23.22 -1.39
N GLY A 206 3.79 22.02 -0.90
CA GLY A 206 4.19 20.75 -1.53
C GLY A 206 3.85 20.66 -3.03
N SER A 207 2.62 20.98 -3.41
CA SER A 207 2.19 20.93 -4.82
C SER A 207 2.95 21.94 -5.71
N ALA A 208 3.12 23.18 -5.25
CA ALA A 208 3.86 24.21 -5.97
C ALA A 208 5.35 23.85 -6.09
N ASN A 209 5.96 23.40 -4.99
CA ASN A 209 7.35 22.95 -4.91
C ASN A 209 7.64 21.83 -5.92
N ARG A 210 6.76 20.82 -5.97
CA ARG A 210 6.82 19.73 -6.96
C ARG A 210 6.72 20.28 -8.38
N TYR A 211 5.71 21.10 -8.67
CA TYR A 211 5.50 21.67 -9.99
C TYR A 211 6.70 22.48 -10.48
N GLU A 212 7.19 23.42 -9.66
CA GLU A 212 8.31 24.31 -10.00
C GLU A 212 9.61 23.53 -10.23
N THR A 213 9.92 22.58 -9.34
CA THR A 213 11.13 21.75 -9.48
C THR A 213 11.06 20.87 -10.71
N PHE A 214 9.91 20.22 -10.95
CA PHE A 214 9.72 19.34 -12.09
C PHE A 214 9.77 20.11 -13.42
N GLN A 215 9.16 21.29 -13.48
CA GLN A 215 9.22 22.19 -14.63
C GLN A 215 10.64 22.69 -14.90
N SER A 216 11.42 23.01 -13.87
CA SER A 216 12.82 23.39 -14.02
C SER A 216 13.63 22.28 -14.69
N LEU A 217 13.47 21.03 -14.22
CA LEU A 217 14.18 19.87 -14.77
C LEU A 217 13.80 19.59 -16.23
N LEU A 218 12.52 19.74 -16.59
CA LEU A 218 12.07 19.62 -17.99
C LEU A 218 12.64 20.74 -18.86
N LYS A 219 12.70 21.97 -18.33
CA LYS A 219 13.23 23.14 -19.04
C LYS A 219 14.70 22.98 -19.38
N ASP A 220 15.49 22.39 -18.48
CA ASP A 220 16.91 22.08 -18.72
C ASP A 220 17.11 21.11 -19.90
N MET A 221 16.09 20.29 -20.22
CA MET A 221 16.10 19.33 -21.33
C MET A 221 15.37 19.83 -22.58
N SER A 222 14.76 21.03 -22.55
CA SER A 222 13.85 21.54 -23.60
C SER A 222 14.42 21.52 -25.01
N THR A 223 15.68 21.91 -25.21
CA THR A 223 16.35 21.89 -26.52
C THR A 223 16.40 20.47 -27.11
N LYS A 224 16.71 19.46 -26.28
CA LYS A 224 16.77 18.06 -26.73
C LYS A 224 15.37 17.48 -26.92
N LEU A 225 14.44 17.83 -26.03
CA LEU A 225 13.02 17.48 -26.17
C LEU A 225 12.44 18.00 -27.48
N GLN A 226 12.71 19.25 -27.87
CA GLN A 226 12.30 19.80 -29.14
C GLN A 226 12.81 18.98 -30.33
N GLN A 227 14.06 18.50 -30.27
CA GLN A 227 14.67 17.70 -31.34
C GLN A 227 14.03 16.33 -31.50
N VAL A 228 13.64 15.67 -30.41
CA VAL A 228 13.02 14.33 -30.46
C VAL A 228 11.51 14.37 -30.64
N LEU A 229 10.82 15.43 -30.19
CA LEU A 229 9.38 15.59 -30.39
C LEU A 229 9.07 16.06 -31.82
N ASN A 230 9.92 16.94 -32.35
CA ASN A 230 9.77 17.53 -33.69
C ASN A 230 11.06 17.34 -34.52
N PRO A 231 11.39 16.09 -34.90
CA PRO A 231 12.61 15.82 -35.65
C PRO A 231 12.60 16.46 -37.04
N THR A 232 13.71 17.10 -37.41
CA THR A 232 13.89 17.79 -38.71
C THR A 232 14.30 16.88 -39.88
N GLY A 233 14.25 15.56 -39.69
CA GLY A 233 14.60 14.58 -40.73
C GLY A 233 14.00 13.19 -40.44
N PRO A 234 13.78 12.36 -41.48
CA PRO A 234 13.05 11.09 -41.36
C PRO A 234 13.81 10.01 -40.56
N ASP A 235 15.13 10.10 -40.48
CA ASP A 235 15.99 9.10 -39.81
C ASP A 235 16.23 9.40 -38.31
N LYS A 236 15.65 10.49 -37.78
CA LYS A 236 15.81 10.87 -36.37
C LYS A 236 14.70 10.27 -35.51
N PRO A 237 15.02 9.67 -34.36
CA PRO A 237 14.03 9.02 -33.51
C PRO A 237 13.02 10.03 -32.97
N LYS A 238 11.74 9.84 -33.30
CA LYS A 238 10.62 10.62 -32.75
C LYS A 238 10.14 10.04 -31.42
N LEU A 239 10.10 10.85 -30.37
CA LEU A 239 9.43 10.49 -29.11
C LEU A 239 7.92 10.68 -29.26
N LEU A 240 7.14 9.61 -29.06
CA LEU A 240 5.69 9.63 -29.25
C LEU A 240 4.90 9.83 -27.96
N GLY A 241 5.47 9.46 -26.81
CA GLY A 241 4.82 9.63 -25.51
C GLY A 241 5.38 8.70 -24.43
N ILE A 242 4.70 8.69 -23.30
CA ILE A 242 5.03 7.91 -22.10
C ILE A 242 3.81 7.08 -21.69
N LYS A 243 3.99 5.78 -21.51
CA LYS A 243 3.02 4.85 -20.93
C LYS A 243 3.52 4.40 -19.57
N LEU A 244 2.71 4.65 -18.53
CA LEU A 244 3.03 4.29 -17.15
C LEU A 244 2.31 3.01 -16.73
N TYR A 245 3.02 2.16 -15.98
CA TYR A 245 2.48 0.98 -15.31
C TYR A 245 2.85 1.07 -13.83
N VAL A 246 1.89 1.33 -12.96
CA VAL A 246 2.13 1.66 -11.56
C VAL A 246 1.58 0.54 -10.68
N TYR A 247 2.42 0.06 -9.77
CA TYR A 247 2.08 -1.03 -8.87
C TYR A 247 2.32 -0.64 -7.42
N GLY A 248 1.47 -1.07 -6.51
CA GLY A 248 1.73 -0.90 -5.09
C GLY A 248 1.01 -1.88 -4.18
N PHE A 249 1.57 -2.12 -3.00
CA PHE A 249 0.98 -2.94 -1.94
C PHE A 249 0.93 -2.14 -0.64
N SER A 250 -0.14 -2.25 0.17
CA SER A 250 -0.22 -1.61 1.50
C SER A 250 -0.10 -0.09 1.42
N ARG A 251 0.81 0.51 2.18
CA ARG A 251 1.19 1.93 2.06
C ARG A 251 1.89 2.25 0.75
N GLY A 252 2.52 1.27 0.10
CA GLY A 252 2.99 1.39 -1.27
C GLY A 252 1.83 1.56 -2.27
N ALA A 253 0.69 0.91 -2.04
CA ALA A 253 -0.52 1.16 -2.84
C ALA A 253 -1.08 2.57 -2.58
N ALA A 254 -1.03 3.05 -1.34
CA ALA A 254 -1.40 4.42 -1.01
C ALA A 254 -0.46 5.42 -1.70
N ALA A 255 0.85 5.16 -1.68
CA ALA A 255 1.87 5.93 -2.37
C ALA A 255 1.67 5.91 -3.90
N ALA A 256 1.27 4.78 -4.49
CA ALA A 256 0.94 4.67 -5.90
C ALA A 256 -0.28 5.55 -6.28
N ARG A 257 -1.33 5.56 -5.45
CA ARG A 257 -2.51 6.44 -5.65
C ARG A 257 -2.14 7.90 -5.51
N THR A 258 -1.36 8.24 -4.48
CA THR A 258 -0.83 9.60 -4.28
C THR A 258 0.08 10.03 -5.42
N PHE A 259 0.95 9.15 -5.92
CA PHE A 259 1.78 9.38 -7.09
C PHE A 259 0.95 9.75 -8.32
N VAL A 260 -0.13 9.02 -8.61
CA VAL A 260 -1.00 9.30 -9.76
C VAL A 260 -1.75 10.63 -9.58
N ASN A 261 -2.18 10.96 -8.35
CA ASN A 261 -2.77 12.26 -8.05
C ASN A 261 -1.77 13.41 -8.22
N TRP A 262 -0.58 13.31 -7.63
CA TRP A 262 0.45 14.34 -7.78
C TRP A 262 0.95 14.45 -9.22
N LEU A 263 1.00 13.35 -9.96
CA LEU A 263 1.27 13.38 -11.40
C LEU A 263 0.22 14.21 -12.13
N SER A 264 -1.08 14.07 -11.80
CA SER A 264 -2.13 14.87 -12.42
C SER A 264 -2.00 16.38 -12.12
N GLU A 265 -1.44 16.74 -10.97
CA GLU A 265 -1.11 18.14 -10.62
C GLU A 265 0.01 18.72 -11.49
N LEU A 266 0.86 17.88 -12.09
CA LEU A 266 1.93 18.28 -13.01
C LEU A 266 1.46 18.42 -14.46
N LEU A 267 0.27 17.92 -14.78
CA LEU A 267 -0.34 18.04 -16.11
C LEU A 267 -1.00 19.42 -16.28
N PRO A 268 -1.28 19.86 -17.52
CA PRO A 268 -2.02 21.09 -17.77
C PRO A 268 -3.31 21.15 -16.95
N LYS A 269 -3.61 22.33 -16.39
CA LYS A 269 -4.86 22.57 -15.67
C LYS A 269 -6.01 22.78 -16.67
N PRO A 270 -7.27 22.49 -16.28
CA PRO A 270 -8.43 22.88 -17.07
C PRO A 270 -8.42 24.38 -17.34
N GLU A 271 -8.64 24.76 -18.60
CA GLU A 271 -8.93 26.16 -18.94
C GLU A 271 -10.41 26.46 -18.68
N GLU A 272 -10.73 27.70 -18.31
CA GLU A 272 -12.12 28.12 -18.09
C GLU A 272 -12.97 27.86 -19.34
N GLY A 273 -13.98 26.99 -19.22
CA GLY A 273 -14.86 26.59 -20.32
C GLY A 273 -14.34 25.43 -21.20
N LYS A 274 -13.19 24.82 -20.89
CA LYS A 274 -12.73 23.58 -21.53
C LYS A 274 -12.64 22.44 -20.51
N ASP A 275 -13.54 21.48 -20.63
CA ASP A 275 -13.44 20.23 -19.87
C ASP A 275 -12.31 19.38 -20.44
N LYS A 276 -11.54 18.72 -19.56
CA LYS A 276 -10.47 17.75 -19.88
C LYS A 276 -9.20 18.32 -20.53
N PRO A 277 -8.23 18.82 -19.74
CA PRO A 277 -6.91 19.18 -20.26
C PRO A 277 -6.22 18.01 -20.97
N GLU A 278 -5.31 18.34 -21.89
CA GLU A 278 -4.46 17.36 -22.55
C GLU A 278 -3.62 16.58 -21.52
N GLN A 279 -3.61 15.26 -21.65
CA GLN A 279 -2.84 14.37 -20.79
C GLN A 279 -1.40 14.31 -21.30
N CYS A 280 -0.62 15.31 -20.93
CA CYS A 280 0.78 15.42 -21.34
C CYS A 280 1.64 16.11 -20.28
N LEU A 281 2.92 15.76 -20.23
CA LEU A 281 3.92 16.61 -19.60
C LEU A 281 4.21 17.78 -20.54
N ALA A 282 3.92 19.00 -20.09
CA ALA A 282 4.11 20.22 -20.88
C ALA A 282 5.28 21.05 -20.34
N VAL A 283 6.12 21.57 -21.25
CA VAL A 283 7.18 22.55 -20.93
C VAL A 283 7.25 23.59 -22.05
N GLY A 284 6.74 24.79 -21.78
CA GLY A 284 6.46 25.77 -22.84
C GLY A 284 5.45 25.18 -23.84
N GLU A 285 5.78 25.25 -25.14
CA GLU A 285 4.94 24.70 -26.22
C GLU A 285 5.17 23.19 -26.46
N LEU A 286 6.16 22.59 -25.79
CA LEU A 286 6.47 21.17 -25.94
C LEU A 286 5.52 20.32 -25.11
N LYS A 287 4.95 19.29 -25.72
CA LYS A 287 4.02 18.37 -25.08
C LYS A 287 4.45 16.93 -25.30
N ILE A 288 4.58 16.18 -24.22
CA ILE A 288 4.88 14.75 -24.23
C ILE A 288 3.61 14.02 -23.77
N PRO A 289 2.86 13.36 -24.66
CA PRO A 289 1.67 12.59 -24.28
C PRO A 289 1.99 11.59 -23.17
N LEU A 290 1.11 11.48 -22.18
CA LEU A 290 1.30 10.61 -21.03
C LEU A 290 0.00 9.91 -20.63
N SER A 291 0.09 8.62 -20.32
CA SER A 291 -1.01 7.83 -19.78
C SER A 291 -0.55 6.89 -18.68
N VAL A 292 -1.46 6.53 -17.77
CA VAL A 292 -1.33 5.40 -16.85
C VAL A 292 -2.08 4.23 -17.46
N GLU A 293 -1.36 3.37 -18.19
CA GLU A 293 -1.94 2.21 -18.87
C GLU A 293 -2.47 1.17 -17.88
N PHE A 294 -1.78 1.03 -16.74
CA PHE A 294 -2.18 0.12 -15.68
C PHE A 294 -1.86 0.68 -14.29
N LEU A 295 -2.85 0.65 -13.38
CA LEU A 295 -2.67 0.88 -11.95
C LEU A 295 -3.09 -0.39 -11.18
N GLY A 296 -2.10 -1.17 -10.73
CA GLY A 296 -2.31 -2.41 -9.98
C GLY A 296 -2.00 -2.23 -8.51
N ILE A 297 -3.01 -2.22 -7.66
CA ILE A 297 -2.84 -2.00 -6.22
C ILE A 297 -3.38 -3.18 -5.42
N ILE A 298 -2.68 -3.49 -4.33
CA ILE A 298 -2.99 -4.61 -3.45
C ILE A 298 -3.23 -4.05 -2.04
N ASP A 299 -4.44 -4.28 -1.54
CA ASP A 299 -4.91 -3.99 -0.19
C ASP A 299 -4.42 -2.64 0.36
N THR A 300 -4.90 -1.54 -0.22
CA THR A 300 -4.43 -0.19 0.12
C THR A 300 -4.67 0.14 1.59
N VAL A 301 -3.64 0.67 2.26
CA VAL A 301 -3.72 1.19 3.63
C VAL A 301 -3.03 2.56 3.67
N ALA A 302 -3.78 3.64 3.88
CA ALA A 302 -3.24 4.99 3.95
C ALA A 302 -3.02 5.52 5.38
N SER A 303 -3.52 4.82 6.39
CA SER A 303 -3.53 5.30 7.77
C SER A 303 -2.23 5.10 8.53
N VAL A 304 -1.97 6.03 9.45
CA VAL A 304 -0.89 5.97 10.44
C VAL A 304 -1.08 4.69 11.29
N GLY A 305 -0.07 3.85 11.44
CA GLY A 305 -0.13 2.54 12.12
C GLY A 305 -0.42 2.58 13.63
N VAL A 306 -0.27 3.71 14.31
CA VAL A 306 -0.76 3.88 15.70
C VAL A 306 -2.22 4.33 15.77
N ALA A 307 -2.85 4.56 14.62
CA ALA A 307 -4.10 5.29 14.53
C ALA A 307 -5.27 4.66 15.28
N HIS A 308 -5.25 3.34 15.38
CA HIS A 308 -6.34 2.61 15.99
C HIS A 308 -5.88 1.67 17.11
N ILE A 309 -4.59 1.73 17.47
CA ILE A 309 -4.03 0.95 18.57
C ILE A 309 -4.45 1.52 19.90
N ALA A 310 -4.86 2.78 19.96
CA ALA A 310 -5.77 3.33 20.96
C ALA A 310 -7.06 3.78 20.25
N PRO A 311 -8.22 3.95 20.93
CA PRO A 311 -9.48 4.37 20.30
C PRO A 311 -9.42 5.76 19.64
N VAL A 312 -8.26 6.37 19.47
CA VAL A 312 -8.01 7.82 19.63
C VAL A 312 -7.30 8.47 18.44
N ALA A 313 -6.85 7.75 17.40
CA ALA A 313 -5.83 8.31 16.52
C ALA A 313 -6.00 8.13 15.00
N GLU A 314 -7.19 8.18 14.39
CA GLU A 314 -7.26 8.04 12.93
C GLU A 314 -6.87 9.28 12.14
N GLY A 315 -6.01 9.09 11.14
CA GLY A 315 -5.60 10.06 10.13
C GLY A 315 -4.88 9.33 8.99
N HIS A 316 -5.09 9.72 7.74
CA HIS A 316 -4.15 9.29 6.70
C HIS A 316 -2.79 9.94 7.00
N MET A 317 -1.72 9.41 6.43
CA MET A 317 -0.46 10.15 6.43
C MET A 317 -0.67 11.52 5.79
N GLY A 318 0.07 12.54 6.23
CA GLY A 318 -0.10 13.89 5.68
C GLY A 318 0.04 13.97 4.15
N TRP A 319 0.78 13.05 3.52
CA TRP A 319 0.88 12.93 2.05
C TRP A 319 -0.27 12.13 1.41
N ALA A 320 -0.93 11.27 2.17
CA ALA A 320 -2.05 10.43 1.74
C ALA A 320 -3.42 11.10 1.94
N ASP A 321 -3.50 12.13 2.80
CA ASP A 321 -4.70 12.94 2.99
C ASP A 321 -5.16 13.57 1.67
N GLY A 322 -6.42 13.34 1.31
CA GLY A 322 -7.02 13.89 0.09
C GLY A 322 -6.48 13.32 -1.24
N THR A 323 -5.55 12.35 -1.20
CA THR A 323 -4.90 11.79 -2.40
C THR A 323 -5.17 10.29 -2.60
N GLN A 324 -6.03 9.70 -1.77
CA GLN A 324 -6.45 8.31 -1.95
C GLN A 324 -7.54 8.18 -3.01
N GLU A 325 -8.48 9.12 -3.12
CA GLU A 325 -9.42 9.09 -4.23
C GLU A 325 -8.66 9.28 -5.56
N LEU A 326 -8.87 8.40 -6.55
CA LEU A 326 -8.21 8.52 -7.85
C LEU A 326 -8.60 9.85 -8.54
N PRO A 327 -7.75 10.41 -9.42
CA PRO A 327 -8.01 11.68 -10.08
C PRO A 327 -9.44 11.79 -10.62
N LYS A 328 -10.03 12.98 -10.46
CA LYS A 328 -11.41 13.24 -10.86
C LYS A 328 -11.59 13.01 -12.36
N GLU A 329 -12.54 12.16 -12.74
CA GLU A 329 -12.80 11.83 -14.16
C GLU A 329 -13.32 13.00 -14.98
N GLU A 330 -14.03 13.93 -14.34
CA GLU A 330 -14.47 15.19 -14.95
C GLU A 330 -13.30 15.99 -15.52
N ILE A 331 -12.15 15.92 -14.84
CA ILE A 331 -10.95 16.71 -15.18
C ILE A 331 -9.93 15.84 -15.90
N TYR A 332 -9.50 14.73 -15.30
CA TYR A 332 -8.41 13.88 -15.79
C TYR A 332 -8.92 12.54 -16.35
N GLY A 333 -10.19 12.47 -16.74
CA GLY A 333 -10.80 11.26 -17.32
C GLY A 333 -10.01 10.77 -18.53
N GLY A 334 -9.67 9.47 -18.51
CA GLY A 334 -8.82 8.84 -19.53
C GLY A 334 -7.33 8.79 -19.20
N LEU A 335 -6.87 9.43 -18.11
CA LEU A 335 -5.47 9.33 -17.68
C LEU A 335 -5.13 7.89 -17.28
N ILE A 336 -6.00 7.27 -16.48
CA ILE A 336 -5.91 5.87 -16.08
C ILE A 336 -6.73 5.03 -17.05
N LYS A 337 -6.08 4.09 -17.75
CA LYS A 337 -6.71 3.23 -18.76
C LYS A 337 -7.29 1.96 -18.16
N HIS A 338 -6.65 1.41 -17.13
CA HIS A 338 -7.13 0.23 -16.41
C HIS A 338 -6.60 0.23 -14.97
N CYS A 339 -7.47 0.00 -13.99
CA CYS A 339 -7.11 -0.07 -12.58
C CYS A 339 -7.68 -1.32 -11.92
N VAL A 340 -6.83 -2.04 -11.19
CA VAL A 340 -7.21 -3.23 -10.44
C VAL A 340 -6.80 -3.05 -8.99
N HIS A 341 -7.77 -3.16 -8.09
CA HIS A 341 -7.54 -3.20 -6.65
C HIS A 341 -7.92 -4.58 -6.10
N LEU A 342 -6.95 -5.32 -5.58
CA LEU A 342 -7.17 -6.64 -4.98
C LEU A 342 -7.15 -6.48 -3.45
N VAL A 343 -8.24 -6.84 -2.76
CA VAL A 343 -8.45 -6.49 -1.35
C VAL A 343 -8.62 -7.71 -0.45
N SER A 344 -8.05 -7.64 0.75
CA SER A 344 -8.06 -8.72 1.74
C SER A 344 -9.43 -8.81 2.42
N SER A 345 -9.98 -10.02 2.46
CA SER A 345 -11.28 -10.28 3.08
C SER A 345 -11.26 -10.67 4.55
N HIS A 346 -10.07 -10.92 5.12
CA HIS A 346 -9.94 -11.41 6.49
C HIS A 346 -9.10 -10.51 7.41
N GLU A 347 -8.46 -9.47 6.87
CA GLU A 347 -7.72 -8.50 7.68
C GLU A 347 -8.65 -7.75 8.65
N GLN A 348 -8.24 -7.65 9.91
CA GLN A 348 -9.05 -7.09 11.01
C GLN A 348 -8.23 -6.27 12.01
N ARG A 349 -6.94 -6.08 11.77
CA ARG A 349 -6.15 -5.18 12.61
C ARG A 349 -6.69 -3.78 12.47
N LEU A 350 -6.81 -3.12 13.62
CA LEU A 350 -7.31 -1.77 13.62
C LEU A 350 -6.33 -0.85 12.89
N CYS A 351 -5.02 -1.06 13.02
CA CYS A 351 -3.98 -0.28 12.33
C CYS A 351 -3.86 -0.50 10.80
N PHE A 352 -4.67 -1.37 10.19
CA PHE A 352 -4.72 -1.60 8.73
C PHE A 352 -6.11 -1.35 8.16
N PRO A 353 -6.71 -0.15 8.34
CA PRO A 353 -7.94 0.18 7.65
C PRO A 353 -7.70 0.18 6.13
N MET A 354 -8.72 -0.21 5.37
CA MET A 354 -8.63 -0.30 3.93
C MET A 354 -9.08 0.99 3.27
N ASP A 355 -8.34 1.49 2.30
CA ASP A 355 -8.81 2.53 1.39
C ASP A 355 -9.39 1.89 0.14
N SER A 356 -10.72 1.86 0.00
CA SER A 356 -11.36 1.44 -1.25
C SER A 356 -11.09 2.46 -2.37
N ILE A 357 -11.09 1.99 -3.62
CA ILE A 357 -11.10 2.87 -4.79
C ILE A 357 -12.50 3.39 -5.14
N ARG A 358 -13.55 2.86 -4.50
CA ARG A 358 -14.93 3.35 -4.68
C ARG A 358 -15.05 4.75 -4.09
N ARG A 359 -15.66 5.66 -4.84
CA ARG A 359 -15.81 7.07 -4.47
C ARG A 359 -16.92 7.25 -3.42
N ALA A 360 -16.92 8.42 -2.77
CA ALA A 360 -17.91 8.78 -1.75
C ALA A 360 -19.37 8.77 -2.27
N ASN A 361 -19.56 8.93 -3.58
CA ASN A 361 -20.86 8.87 -4.25
C ASN A 361 -21.39 7.43 -4.45
N GLY A 362 -20.64 6.40 -4.03
CA GLY A 362 -21.02 5.00 -4.15
C GLY A 362 -20.59 4.32 -5.44
N HIS A 363 -19.97 5.03 -6.39
CA HIS A 363 -19.56 4.49 -7.68
C HIS A 363 -18.06 4.20 -7.76
N TYR A 364 -17.71 3.15 -8.50
CA TYR A 364 -16.32 2.89 -8.87
C TYR A 364 -15.86 3.83 -9.98
N PRO A 365 -14.57 4.23 -10.00
CA PRO A 365 -14.02 4.96 -11.13
C PRO A 365 -14.14 4.17 -12.43
N THR A 366 -14.27 4.88 -13.55
CA THR A 366 -14.33 4.23 -14.87
C THR A 366 -13.06 3.41 -15.14
N ASN A 367 -13.20 2.24 -15.77
CA ASN A 367 -12.10 1.28 -16.03
C ASN A 367 -11.40 0.75 -14.77
N SER A 368 -12.10 0.73 -13.64
CA SER A 368 -11.60 0.17 -12.40
C SER A 368 -12.40 -1.05 -11.95
N VAL A 369 -11.70 -2.00 -11.32
CA VAL A 369 -12.31 -3.15 -10.62
C VAL A 369 -11.70 -3.30 -9.23
N GLU A 370 -12.52 -3.68 -8.26
CA GLU A 370 -12.10 -3.95 -6.89
C GLU A 370 -12.58 -5.34 -6.45
N VAL A 371 -11.64 -6.25 -6.22
CA VAL A 371 -11.88 -7.70 -6.18
C VAL A 371 -11.49 -8.26 -4.82
N VAL A 372 -12.41 -9.02 -4.21
CA VAL A 372 -12.28 -9.53 -2.84
C VAL A 372 -11.56 -10.88 -2.81
N TYR A 373 -10.42 -10.97 -2.13
CA TYR A 373 -9.59 -12.18 -2.03
C TYR A 373 -9.51 -12.73 -0.61
N PRO A 374 -9.34 -14.07 -0.44
CA PRO A 374 -9.12 -14.66 0.86
C PRO A 374 -7.72 -14.31 1.37
N GLY A 375 -7.60 -14.24 2.69
CA GLY A 375 -6.35 -14.06 3.40
C GLY A 375 -6.29 -12.73 4.13
N MET A 376 -5.25 -12.55 4.94
CA MET A 376 -4.89 -11.28 5.59
C MET A 376 -4.14 -10.36 4.63
N HIS A 377 -3.64 -9.23 5.12
CA HIS A 377 -2.94 -8.22 4.32
C HIS A 377 -1.79 -8.78 3.44
N SER A 378 -0.80 -9.46 4.04
CA SER A 378 0.36 -10.00 3.32
C SER A 378 0.10 -11.37 2.68
N ASP A 379 -1.05 -12.00 2.95
CA ASP A 379 -1.52 -13.15 2.16
C ASP A 379 -1.88 -12.74 0.72
N LEU A 380 -2.12 -11.45 0.48
CA LEU A 380 -2.30 -10.90 -0.86
C LEU A 380 -1.01 -10.25 -1.36
N GLY A 381 -0.43 -9.34 -0.57
CA GLY A 381 0.74 -8.57 -0.98
C GLY A 381 2.03 -9.37 -1.10
N GLY A 382 2.10 -10.56 -0.47
CA GLY A 382 3.34 -11.28 -0.24
C GLY A 382 4.15 -10.68 0.93
N GLY A 383 5.30 -11.27 1.23
CA GLY A 383 6.16 -10.88 2.35
C GLY A 383 6.23 -11.92 3.48
N TYR A 384 5.30 -12.87 3.53
CA TYR A 384 5.43 -14.03 4.42
C TYR A 384 6.39 -15.07 3.84
N PRO A 385 7.41 -15.54 4.59
CA PRO A 385 8.20 -16.70 4.18
C PRO A 385 7.39 -18.00 4.37
N PRO A 386 7.62 -19.03 3.54
CA PRO A 386 7.11 -20.38 3.80
C PRO A 386 7.48 -20.86 5.20
N GLY A 387 6.48 -21.38 5.93
CA GLY A 387 6.60 -21.84 7.31
C GLY A 387 6.28 -20.78 8.36
N ASP A 388 6.12 -19.51 8.00
CA ASP A 388 5.67 -18.49 8.96
C ASP A 388 4.29 -18.85 9.51
N GLN A 389 4.11 -18.75 10.83
CA GLN A 389 2.92 -19.25 11.55
C GLN A 389 2.53 -20.72 11.20
N GLY A 390 3.50 -21.52 10.74
CA GLY A 390 3.28 -22.87 10.23
C GLY A 390 2.44 -22.95 8.95
N LYS A 391 2.35 -21.86 8.18
CA LYS A 391 1.61 -21.77 6.92
C LYS A 391 2.53 -22.03 5.73
N ALA A 392 1.96 -22.52 4.63
CA ALA A 392 2.65 -22.82 3.38
C ALA A 392 3.91 -23.68 3.56
N ASN A 393 3.87 -24.67 4.46
CA ASN A 393 5.00 -25.57 4.73
C ASN A 393 5.37 -26.34 3.45
N GLY A 394 6.42 -25.89 2.76
CA GLY A 394 6.92 -26.46 1.53
C GLY A 394 8.36 -26.02 1.26
N HIS A 395 8.99 -26.57 0.21
CA HIS A 395 10.37 -26.25 -0.14
C HIS A 395 10.55 -24.84 -0.75
N GLY A 396 9.45 -24.13 -1.04
CA GLY A 396 9.46 -22.80 -1.61
C GLY A 396 8.05 -22.20 -1.63
N ASP A 397 7.87 -21.16 -2.43
CA ASP A 397 6.74 -20.23 -2.31
C ASP A 397 5.42 -20.73 -2.91
N SER A 398 5.44 -21.87 -3.61
CA SER A 398 4.29 -22.38 -4.37
C SER A 398 3.01 -22.64 -3.57
N LEU A 399 3.11 -22.77 -2.25
CA LEU A 399 1.97 -22.94 -1.33
C LEU A 399 1.52 -21.64 -0.65
N LEU A 400 2.22 -20.51 -0.84
CA LEU A 400 1.82 -19.22 -0.28
C LEU A 400 0.57 -18.70 -0.98
N LEU A 401 -0.41 -18.24 -0.20
CA LEU A 401 -1.67 -17.71 -0.75
C LEU A 401 -1.45 -16.53 -1.70
N SER A 402 -0.40 -15.75 -1.47
CA SER A 402 -0.03 -14.59 -2.29
C SER A 402 0.32 -14.94 -3.73
N GLN A 403 0.64 -16.21 -4.04
CA GLN A 403 0.90 -16.67 -5.41
C GLN A 403 -0.33 -16.49 -6.32
N ILE A 404 -1.53 -16.64 -5.77
CA ILE A 404 -2.78 -16.44 -6.52
C ILE A 404 -2.86 -14.99 -7.00
N VAL A 405 -2.67 -14.04 -6.07
CA VAL A 405 -2.72 -12.59 -6.34
C VAL A 405 -1.60 -12.18 -7.29
N LEU A 406 -0.39 -12.74 -7.15
CA LEU A 406 0.74 -12.50 -8.05
C LEU A 406 0.38 -12.83 -9.50
N HIS A 407 -0.26 -13.98 -9.73
CA HIS A 407 -0.66 -14.43 -11.06
C HIS A 407 -1.79 -13.58 -11.63
N ASP A 408 -2.77 -13.23 -10.80
CA ASP A 408 -3.94 -12.46 -11.20
C ASP A 408 -3.57 -11.02 -11.60
N ILE A 409 -2.75 -10.34 -10.80
CA ILE A 409 -2.29 -8.99 -11.11
C ILE A 409 -1.31 -8.99 -12.31
N TYR A 410 -0.43 -9.99 -12.42
CA TYR A 410 0.44 -10.16 -13.58
C TYR A 410 -0.39 -10.29 -14.86
N SER A 411 -1.39 -11.18 -14.86
CA SER A 411 -2.26 -11.44 -16.00
C SER A 411 -3.01 -10.18 -16.43
N SER A 412 -3.60 -9.45 -15.48
CA SER A 412 -4.34 -8.23 -15.81
C SER A 412 -3.44 -7.12 -16.37
N ALA A 413 -2.24 -6.95 -15.81
CA ALA A 413 -1.27 -5.98 -16.28
C ALA A 413 -0.70 -6.36 -17.65
N PHE A 414 -0.38 -7.64 -17.86
CA PHE A 414 0.07 -8.16 -19.15
C PHE A 414 -0.98 -7.92 -20.25
N ALA A 415 -2.25 -8.18 -19.94
CA ALA A 415 -3.36 -7.87 -20.83
C ALA A 415 -3.50 -6.35 -21.10
N ALA A 416 -3.10 -5.48 -20.18
CA ALA A 416 -3.04 -4.03 -20.39
C ALA A 416 -1.76 -3.55 -21.13
N GLY A 417 -0.89 -4.47 -21.57
CA GLY A 417 0.33 -4.15 -22.30
C GLY A 417 1.56 -3.94 -21.42
N ALA A 418 1.52 -4.32 -20.13
CA ALA A 418 2.69 -4.20 -19.26
C ALA A 418 3.90 -4.97 -19.83
N PRO A 419 5.12 -4.40 -19.74
CA PRO A 419 6.31 -4.98 -20.33
C PRO A 419 6.91 -6.07 -19.44
N PHE A 420 6.15 -7.12 -19.14
CA PHE A 420 6.68 -8.27 -18.40
C PHE A 420 7.42 -9.25 -19.29
N LYS A 421 8.41 -9.89 -18.68
CA LYS A 421 9.10 -11.07 -19.20
C LYS A 421 8.15 -12.27 -19.17
N VAL A 422 8.39 -13.21 -20.05
CA VAL A 422 7.57 -14.43 -20.23
C VAL A 422 8.45 -15.69 -20.28
N LEU A 423 7.82 -16.86 -20.27
CA LEU A 423 8.54 -18.13 -20.48
C LEU A 423 9.10 -18.17 -21.90
N LYS A 424 10.35 -18.65 -22.05
CA LYS A 424 11.00 -18.82 -23.37
C LYS A 424 10.17 -19.67 -24.33
N SER A 425 9.47 -20.68 -23.82
CA SER A 425 8.60 -21.57 -24.60
C SER A 425 7.39 -20.87 -25.18
N SER A 426 6.93 -19.77 -24.57
CA SER A 426 5.76 -19.01 -24.99
C SER A 426 6.07 -17.95 -26.04
N LEU A 427 7.35 -17.62 -26.26
CA LEU A 427 7.76 -16.63 -27.26
C LEU A 427 7.63 -17.17 -28.70
N PRO A 428 7.23 -16.32 -29.65
CA PRO A 428 7.44 -16.55 -31.08
C PRO A 428 8.92 -16.85 -31.41
N ASP A 429 9.18 -17.68 -32.43
CA ASP A 429 10.55 -18.12 -32.77
C ASP A 429 11.50 -16.96 -33.08
N ASP A 430 11.00 -15.92 -33.73
CA ASP A 430 11.72 -14.69 -34.03
C ASP A 430 12.06 -13.89 -32.78
N LEU A 431 11.34 -14.04 -31.66
CA LEU A 431 11.62 -13.33 -30.40
C LEU A 431 12.45 -14.15 -29.39
N LYS A 432 12.64 -15.46 -29.59
CA LYS A 432 13.36 -16.34 -28.65
C LYS A 432 14.83 -15.97 -28.41
N HIS A 433 15.43 -15.22 -29.32
CA HIS A 433 16.80 -14.74 -29.18
C HIS A 433 16.92 -13.50 -28.26
N HIS A 434 15.82 -12.78 -28.04
CA HIS A 434 15.77 -11.61 -27.15
C HIS A 434 15.76 -12.04 -25.68
N GLN A 435 16.93 -12.26 -25.08
CA GLN A 435 17.03 -12.74 -23.69
C GLN A 435 16.34 -11.80 -22.67
N TRP A 436 16.31 -10.51 -22.95
CA TRP A 436 15.63 -9.51 -22.12
C TRP A 436 14.11 -9.70 -22.04
N ARG A 437 13.48 -10.50 -22.93
CA ARG A 437 12.05 -10.87 -22.85
C ARG A 437 11.77 -12.12 -22.00
N ILE A 438 12.82 -12.82 -21.57
CA ILE A 438 12.71 -14.18 -21.01
C ILE A 438 12.88 -14.13 -19.49
N LEU A 439 11.96 -14.76 -18.76
CA LEU A 439 12.11 -15.02 -17.33
C LEU A 439 13.28 -15.99 -17.09
N ASP A 440 14.17 -15.65 -16.17
CA ASP A 440 15.24 -16.56 -15.74
C ASP A 440 14.72 -17.67 -14.81
N ALA A 441 15.56 -18.66 -14.50
CA ALA A 441 15.16 -19.80 -13.69
C ALA A 441 14.76 -19.46 -12.25
N ALA A 442 15.31 -18.38 -11.66
CA ALA A 442 14.92 -17.93 -10.32
C ALA A 442 13.57 -17.21 -10.38
N GLN A 443 13.36 -16.38 -11.40
CA GLN A 443 12.09 -15.68 -11.62
C GLN A 443 10.95 -16.65 -11.94
N ILE A 444 11.19 -17.71 -12.73
CA ILE A 444 10.18 -18.75 -12.98
C ILE A 444 9.71 -19.37 -11.66
N LYS A 445 10.65 -19.68 -10.75
CA LYS A 445 10.32 -20.24 -9.42
C LYS A 445 9.51 -19.30 -8.54
N GLU A 446 9.67 -17.99 -8.67
CA GLU A 446 8.84 -17.01 -7.93
C GLU A 446 7.37 -17.04 -8.34
N PHE A 447 7.06 -17.60 -9.52
CA PHE A 447 5.71 -17.82 -10.04
C PHE A 447 5.29 -19.30 -10.00
N ASP A 448 6.04 -20.17 -9.33
CA ASP A 448 5.58 -21.54 -9.10
C ASP A 448 4.33 -21.50 -8.21
N ILE A 449 3.33 -22.33 -8.53
CA ILE A 449 2.10 -22.42 -7.76
C ILE A 449 1.64 -23.88 -7.68
N ASP A 450 1.31 -24.33 -6.46
CA ASP A 450 0.95 -25.71 -6.21
C ASP A 450 -0.55 -25.96 -6.44
N THR A 451 -0.88 -27.11 -7.03
CA THR A 451 -2.26 -27.54 -7.26
C THR A 451 -3.10 -27.63 -5.98
N ILE A 452 -2.48 -27.93 -4.83
CA ILE A 452 -3.15 -27.96 -3.52
C ILE A 452 -3.70 -26.56 -3.20
N LEU A 453 -2.88 -25.52 -3.36
CA LEU A 453 -3.30 -24.13 -3.14
C LEU A 453 -4.42 -23.75 -4.11
N ILE A 454 -4.28 -24.08 -5.40
CA ILE A 454 -5.29 -23.79 -6.43
C ILE A 454 -6.63 -24.42 -6.08
N ASN A 455 -6.64 -25.69 -5.69
CA ASN A 455 -7.86 -26.43 -5.33
C ASN A 455 -8.53 -25.83 -4.09
N ARG A 456 -7.73 -25.45 -3.08
CA ARG A 456 -8.22 -24.81 -1.84
C ARG A 456 -8.80 -23.42 -2.11
N PHE A 457 -8.14 -22.62 -2.94
CA PHE A 457 -8.64 -21.31 -3.38
C PHE A 457 -9.96 -21.42 -4.15
N ASN A 458 -10.04 -22.33 -5.13
CA ASN A 458 -11.26 -22.53 -5.92
C ASN A 458 -12.41 -23.08 -5.06
N ALA A 459 -12.13 -23.97 -4.10
CA ALA A 459 -13.14 -24.43 -3.13
C ALA A 459 -13.67 -23.27 -2.25
N TRP A 460 -12.80 -22.33 -1.86
CA TRP A 460 -13.22 -21.12 -1.15
C TRP A 460 -14.16 -20.27 -2.01
N ARG A 461 -13.87 -20.10 -3.31
CA ARG A 461 -14.78 -19.40 -4.23
C ARG A 461 -16.15 -20.06 -4.29
N GLU A 462 -16.19 -21.38 -4.46
CA GLU A 462 -17.44 -22.13 -4.59
C GLU A 462 -18.33 -22.03 -3.35
N ILE A 463 -17.75 -22.26 -2.17
CA ILE A 463 -18.51 -22.35 -0.93
C ILE A 463 -18.83 -21.00 -0.34
N THR A 464 -17.89 -20.06 -0.40
CA THR A 464 -18.04 -18.79 0.31
C THR A 464 -18.65 -17.69 -0.54
N LEU A 465 -18.47 -17.75 -1.87
CA LEU A 465 -18.96 -16.76 -2.84
C LEU A 465 -20.12 -17.29 -3.71
N GLY A 466 -20.34 -18.61 -3.76
CA GLY A 466 -21.34 -19.22 -4.64
C GLY A 466 -20.89 -19.30 -6.11
N GLU A 467 -19.60 -19.10 -6.37
CA GLU A 467 -19.02 -19.06 -7.72
C GLU A 467 -18.56 -20.45 -8.16
N LYS A 468 -19.24 -21.05 -9.14
CA LYS A 468 -18.90 -22.41 -9.60
C LYS A 468 -17.55 -22.42 -10.34
N THR A 469 -16.72 -23.43 -10.09
CA THR A 469 -15.56 -23.71 -10.93
C THR A 469 -16.02 -24.47 -12.19
N PRO A 470 -15.58 -24.06 -13.39
CA PRO A 470 -15.85 -24.83 -14.61
C PRO A 470 -15.34 -26.26 -14.47
N LEU A 471 -16.18 -27.24 -14.83
CA LEU A 471 -15.81 -28.67 -14.83
C LEU A 471 -14.92 -29.04 -16.03
N GLU A 472 -14.97 -28.24 -17.10
CA GLU A 472 -14.18 -28.46 -18.30
C GLU A 472 -12.82 -27.75 -18.19
N PRO A 473 -11.74 -28.37 -18.69
CA PRO A 473 -10.45 -27.70 -18.81
C PRO A 473 -10.60 -26.43 -19.66
N ILE A 474 -10.15 -25.30 -19.13
CA ILE A 474 -10.17 -24.05 -19.87
C ILE A 474 -9.00 -23.99 -20.86
N SER A 475 -9.19 -23.31 -21.99
CA SER A 475 -8.10 -23.14 -22.97
C SER A 475 -6.95 -22.35 -22.34
N PRO A 476 -5.70 -22.49 -22.84
CA PRO A 476 -4.61 -21.74 -22.24
C PRO A 476 -4.71 -20.22 -22.47
N GLU A 477 -5.43 -19.76 -23.50
CA GLU A 477 -5.82 -18.35 -23.66
C GLU A 477 -6.79 -17.90 -22.56
N GLN A 478 -7.80 -18.71 -22.24
CA GLN A 478 -8.72 -18.42 -21.14
C GLN A 478 -8.02 -18.44 -19.78
N ALA A 479 -7.05 -19.32 -19.58
CA ALA A 479 -6.25 -19.38 -18.35
C ALA A 479 -5.41 -18.12 -18.13
N ALA A 480 -4.81 -17.60 -19.19
CA ALA A 480 -4.02 -16.37 -19.15
C ALA A 480 -4.87 -15.09 -19.00
N LYS A 481 -6.21 -15.18 -19.10
CA LYS A 481 -7.12 -14.05 -18.96
C LYS A 481 -7.57 -13.87 -17.50
N TYR A 482 -7.40 -12.67 -16.97
CA TYR A 482 -8.00 -12.24 -15.72
C TYR A 482 -9.26 -11.41 -15.99
N ASP A 483 -10.43 -11.99 -15.74
CA ASP A 483 -11.74 -11.38 -16.01
C ASP A 483 -12.66 -11.60 -14.79
N PRO A 484 -12.56 -10.75 -13.75
CA PRO A 484 -13.31 -10.96 -12.51
C PRO A 484 -14.81 -10.71 -12.73
N PRO A 485 -15.71 -11.62 -12.31
CA PRO A 485 -17.15 -11.38 -12.34
C PRO A 485 -17.60 -10.34 -11.31
N ARG A 486 -18.71 -9.66 -11.60
CA ARG A 486 -19.39 -8.78 -10.62
C ARG A 486 -19.95 -9.63 -9.48
N ALA A 487 -19.66 -9.23 -8.25
CA ALA A 487 -20.29 -9.78 -7.07
C ALA A 487 -21.78 -9.38 -7.03
N PRO A 488 -22.67 -10.19 -6.44
CA PRO A 488 -24.07 -9.83 -6.25
C PRO A 488 -24.30 -8.87 -5.08
N VAL A 489 -23.23 -8.39 -4.43
CA VAL A 489 -23.26 -7.59 -3.21
C VAL A 489 -22.22 -6.46 -3.23
N SER A 490 -22.40 -5.45 -2.38
CA SER A 490 -21.40 -4.40 -2.18
C SER A 490 -20.12 -4.96 -1.51
N LEU A 491 -19.05 -4.17 -1.55
CA LEU A 491 -17.77 -4.50 -0.94
C LEU A 491 -17.92 -4.84 0.55
N GLU A 492 -18.57 -3.98 1.31
CA GLU A 492 -18.79 -4.14 2.76
C GLU A 492 -19.47 -5.48 3.03
N LYS A 493 -20.52 -5.79 2.26
CA LYS A 493 -21.27 -7.02 2.45
C LYS A 493 -20.48 -8.26 2.06
N ALA A 494 -19.61 -8.17 1.04
CA ALA A 494 -18.68 -9.23 0.69
C ALA A 494 -17.68 -9.50 1.83
N LEU A 495 -17.10 -8.46 2.43
CA LEU A 495 -16.16 -8.60 3.54
C LEU A 495 -16.85 -9.11 4.82
N GLU A 496 -18.05 -8.60 5.15
CA GLU A 496 -18.87 -9.13 6.26
C GLU A 496 -19.14 -10.62 6.09
N ASN A 497 -19.46 -11.05 4.86
CA ASN A 497 -19.65 -12.44 4.54
C ASN A 497 -18.36 -13.25 4.76
N GLN A 498 -17.21 -12.78 4.31
CA GLN A 498 -15.96 -13.51 4.52
C GLN A 498 -15.56 -13.59 6.00
N GLN A 499 -15.83 -12.54 6.77
CA GLN A 499 -15.58 -12.54 8.21
C GLN A 499 -16.30 -13.68 8.94
N GLY A 500 -17.55 -13.96 8.59
CA GLY A 500 -18.27 -15.08 9.20
C GLY A 500 -17.64 -16.45 8.89
N TRP A 501 -16.99 -16.63 7.72
CA TRP A 501 -16.33 -17.90 7.37
C TRP A 501 -15.06 -18.15 8.17
N ILE A 502 -14.19 -17.14 8.28
CA ILE A 502 -12.98 -17.28 9.11
C ILE A 502 -13.32 -17.34 10.60
N THR A 503 -14.38 -16.65 11.05
CA THR A 503 -14.88 -16.79 12.43
C THR A 503 -15.37 -18.22 12.69
N ALA A 504 -16.05 -18.87 11.75
CA ALA A 504 -16.44 -20.28 11.89
C ALA A 504 -15.21 -21.20 12.10
N TRP A 505 -14.13 -20.96 11.36
CA TRP A 505 -12.85 -21.64 11.56
C TRP A 505 -12.27 -21.38 12.96
N ARG A 506 -12.21 -20.11 13.40
CA ARG A 506 -11.69 -19.73 14.72
C ARG A 506 -12.54 -20.27 15.88
N ILE A 507 -13.86 -20.39 15.74
CA ILE A 507 -14.74 -21.00 16.76
C ILE A 507 -14.28 -22.44 17.06
N ASN A 508 -14.06 -23.27 16.05
CA ASN A 508 -13.60 -24.64 16.30
C ASN A 508 -12.12 -24.67 16.71
N ARG A 509 -11.25 -24.05 15.91
CA ARG A 509 -9.81 -24.13 16.08
C ARG A 509 -9.38 -23.45 17.36
N TYR A 510 -9.68 -22.16 17.53
CA TYR A 510 -9.23 -21.35 18.66
C TYR A 510 -10.11 -21.53 19.90
N ALA A 511 -11.40 -21.18 19.83
CA ALA A 511 -12.26 -21.23 21.01
C ALA A 511 -12.48 -22.67 21.50
N GLY A 512 -12.66 -23.62 20.57
CA GLY A 512 -12.73 -25.06 20.84
C GLY A 512 -11.39 -25.71 21.21
N GLY A 513 -10.27 -25.01 21.03
CA GLY A 513 -8.93 -25.48 21.41
C GLY A 513 -8.36 -26.59 20.52
N THR A 514 -8.99 -26.94 19.40
CA THR A 514 -8.52 -28.01 18.50
C THR A 514 -7.25 -27.62 17.73
N TYR A 515 -6.88 -26.33 17.70
CA TYR A 515 -5.65 -25.83 17.08
C TYR A 515 -4.39 -26.51 17.62
N LYS A 516 -4.38 -26.92 18.89
CA LYS A 516 -3.19 -27.44 19.58
C LYS A 516 -2.61 -28.71 18.97
N THR A 517 -3.43 -29.48 18.25
CA THR A 517 -3.02 -30.72 17.58
C THR A 517 -2.81 -30.54 16.08
N GLN A 518 -3.04 -29.35 15.54
CA GLN A 518 -2.92 -29.07 14.12
C GLN A 518 -1.47 -28.75 13.74
N ARG A 519 -1.09 -29.12 12.51
CA ARG A 519 0.27 -28.92 12.01
C ARG A 519 0.67 -27.46 11.99
N PHE A 520 -0.20 -26.53 11.57
CA PHE A 520 0.17 -25.11 11.55
C PHE A 520 0.62 -24.57 12.92
N TYR A 521 -0.01 -25.02 14.02
CA TYR A 521 0.38 -24.59 15.36
C TYR A 521 1.63 -25.30 15.88
N VAL A 522 1.81 -26.58 15.57
CA VAL A 522 3.02 -27.32 15.95
C VAL A 522 4.24 -26.79 15.18
N ASP A 523 4.06 -26.53 13.89
CA ASP A 523 5.12 -26.12 12.98
C ASP A 523 5.48 -24.65 13.13
N SER A 524 4.62 -23.81 13.71
CA SER A 524 4.95 -22.42 14.03
C SER A 524 6.03 -22.27 15.11
N ALA A 525 6.45 -23.35 15.78
CA ALA A 525 7.62 -23.37 16.66
C ALA A 525 8.84 -24.05 16.04
N ALA A 526 8.70 -24.70 14.89
CA ALA A 526 9.77 -25.43 14.25
C ALA A 526 10.91 -24.48 13.82
N ASN A 527 12.12 -25.03 13.65
CA ASN A 527 13.28 -24.31 13.11
C ASN A 527 13.64 -23.00 13.86
N GLY A 528 13.30 -22.90 15.14
CA GLY A 528 13.58 -21.73 15.96
C GLY A 528 12.60 -20.57 15.76
N LEU A 529 11.45 -20.79 15.11
CA LEU A 529 10.41 -19.77 14.91
C LEU A 529 9.68 -19.36 16.21
N ASP A 530 9.93 -20.04 17.33
CA ASP A 530 9.46 -19.65 18.67
C ASP A 530 10.60 -19.53 19.70
N LYS A 531 11.86 -19.41 19.24
CA LYS A 531 13.04 -19.43 20.14
C LYS A 531 13.08 -18.27 21.14
N ASP A 532 12.51 -17.11 20.78
CA ASP A 532 12.56 -15.89 21.60
C ASP A 532 11.45 -15.88 22.66
N SER A 533 10.70 -16.99 22.80
CA SER A 533 9.84 -17.26 23.95
C SER A 533 10.66 -17.49 25.23
N ASP A 534 11.93 -17.91 25.10
CA ASP A 534 12.91 -17.92 26.18
C ASP A 534 13.47 -16.50 26.39
N PRO A 535 13.26 -15.87 27.56
CA PRO A 535 13.75 -14.52 27.84
C PRO A 535 15.27 -14.34 27.70
N ILE A 536 16.06 -15.39 27.94
CA ILE A 536 17.53 -15.33 27.83
C ILE A 536 17.92 -15.27 26.35
N VAL A 537 17.38 -16.19 25.53
CA VAL A 537 17.63 -16.23 24.07
C VAL A 537 17.18 -14.94 23.40
N ARG A 538 16.05 -14.40 23.84
CA ARG A 538 15.54 -13.12 23.38
C ARG A 538 16.51 -11.98 23.68
N GLN A 539 17.00 -11.87 24.92
CA GLN A 539 17.94 -10.83 25.32
C GLN A 539 19.25 -10.92 24.52
N GLU A 540 19.74 -12.13 24.25
CA GLU A 540 20.91 -12.36 23.40
C GLU A 540 20.67 -11.92 21.95
N SER A 541 19.49 -12.23 21.39
CA SER A 541 19.11 -11.83 20.03
C SER A 541 18.95 -10.30 19.90
N GLU A 542 18.36 -9.65 20.90
CA GLU A 542 18.27 -8.18 21.00
C GLU A 542 19.67 -7.54 21.03
N ALA A 543 20.56 -8.04 21.91
CA ALA A 543 21.92 -7.54 22.02
C ALA A 543 22.73 -7.72 20.72
N ALA A 544 22.58 -8.85 20.04
CA ALA A 544 23.25 -9.11 18.77
C ALA A 544 22.79 -8.15 17.66
N ARG A 545 21.50 -7.82 17.60
CA ARG A 545 20.97 -6.81 16.67
C ARG A 545 21.53 -5.42 17.00
N ASP A 546 21.56 -5.05 18.28
CA ASP A 546 22.06 -3.73 18.71
C ASP A 546 23.56 -3.56 18.47
N GLU A 547 24.34 -4.64 18.57
CA GLU A 547 25.75 -4.62 18.18
C GLU A 547 25.93 -4.37 16.68
N LYS A 548 25.12 -5.02 15.82
CA LYS A 548 25.10 -4.76 14.37
C LYS A 548 24.76 -3.29 14.09
N GLN A 549 23.75 -2.72 14.76
CA GLN A 549 23.37 -1.31 14.60
C GLN A 549 24.51 -0.36 14.98
N LYS A 550 25.15 -0.59 16.14
CA LYS A 550 26.31 0.21 16.60
C LYS A 550 27.48 0.17 15.63
N ALA A 551 27.75 -1.00 15.03
CA ALA A 551 28.80 -1.15 14.02
C ALA A 551 28.52 -0.30 12.78
N ILE A 552 27.29 -0.34 12.26
CA ILE A 552 26.87 0.49 11.11
C ILE A 552 26.94 1.99 11.45
N GLU A 553 26.52 2.40 12.64
CA GLU A 553 26.63 3.81 13.06
C GLU A 553 28.08 4.28 13.20
N ALA A 554 29.00 3.41 13.64
CA ALA A 554 30.43 3.71 13.64
C ALA A 554 30.98 3.85 12.21
N GLU A 555 30.57 2.98 11.30
CA GLU A 555 30.95 3.06 9.88
C GLU A 555 30.44 4.35 9.22
N ARG A 556 29.17 4.71 9.45
CA ARG A 556 28.59 5.97 8.94
C ARG A 556 29.36 7.19 9.43
N ARG A 557 29.73 7.23 10.71
CA ARG A 557 30.54 8.32 11.29
C ARG A 557 31.89 8.41 10.59
N LYS A 558 32.58 7.28 10.45
CA LYS A 558 33.86 7.21 9.74
C LYS A 558 33.76 7.72 8.30
N ILE A 559 32.73 7.30 7.54
CA ILE A 559 32.51 7.77 6.16
C ILE A 559 32.30 9.28 6.10
N LYS A 560 31.52 9.84 7.05
CA LYS A 560 31.27 11.29 7.12
C LYS A 560 32.56 12.06 7.44
N ASP A 561 33.34 11.58 8.40
CA ASP A 561 34.60 12.20 8.80
C ASP A 561 35.63 12.14 7.67
N ASP A 562 35.81 10.97 7.04
CA ASP A 562 36.76 10.74 5.94
C ASP A 562 36.44 11.60 4.71
N LYS A 563 35.16 11.87 4.44
CA LYS A 563 34.73 12.73 3.31
C LYS A 563 34.58 14.21 3.69
N GLY A 564 34.85 14.60 4.94
CA GLY A 564 34.63 15.96 5.43
C GLY A 564 33.18 16.44 5.22
N TYR A 565 32.21 15.54 5.40
CA TYR A 565 30.82 15.77 5.05
C TYR A 565 30.20 16.89 5.90
N THR A 566 29.68 17.91 5.24
CA THR A 566 28.99 19.04 5.88
C THR A 566 27.52 19.14 5.46
N ARG A 567 27.23 18.98 4.16
CA ARG A 567 25.86 19.00 3.59
C ARG A 567 25.84 18.33 2.21
N GLY A 568 24.67 17.81 1.80
CA GLY A 568 24.40 17.27 0.45
C GLY A 568 24.16 15.77 0.46
N TYR A 569 24.08 15.14 -0.71
CA TYR A 569 23.98 13.69 -0.77
C TYR A 569 25.31 13.01 -0.45
N ILE A 570 25.26 11.97 0.39
CA ILE A 570 26.37 11.05 0.63
C ILE A 570 25.81 9.65 0.80
N GLU A 571 26.31 8.71 0.01
CA GLU A 571 25.93 7.31 0.16
C GLU A 571 26.44 6.75 1.50
N LEU A 572 25.51 6.20 2.28
CA LEU A 572 25.77 5.65 3.62
C LEU A 572 25.18 4.24 3.73
N PRO A 573 25.83 3.34 4.50
CA PRO A 573 25.35 1.98 4.67
C PRO A 573 24.01 1.92 5.42
N GLN A 574 23.17 0.95 5.04
CA GLN A 574 21.86 0.70 5.63
C GLN A 574 21.97 0.03 7.00
N GLY A 575 21.02 0.32 7.88
CA GLY A 575 20.91 -0.32 9.19
C GLY A 575 20.37 -1.75 9.08
N PRO A 576 20.71 -2.65 10.02
CA PRO A 576 20.08 -3.96 10.12
C PRO A 576 18.57 -3.85 10.36
N LYS A 577 17.83 -4.90 10.00
CA LYS A 577 16.40 -5.04 10.31
C LYS A 577 16.16 -4.85 11.82
N ASP A 578 15.05 -4.20 12.15
CA ASP A 578 14.59 -4.09 13.53
C ASP A 578 14.40 -5.48 14.14
N PHE A 579 14.63 -5.58 15.45
CA PHE A 579 14.47 -6.85 16.15
C PHE A 579 12.98 -7.22 16.16
N ASP A 580 12.64 -8.29 15.45
CA ASP A 580 11.34 -8.95 15.50
C ASP A 580 11.53 -10.32 16.15
N ALA A 581 10.87 -10.50 17.31
CA ALA A 581 11.05 -11.69 18.12
C ALA A 581 10.37 -12.89 17.45
N ALA A 582 11.11 -13.99 17.30
CA ALA A 582 10.59 -15.26 16.83
C ALA A 582 9.69 -15.88 17.91
N LEU A 583 8.39 -15.59 17.81
CA LEU A 583 7.34 -15.96 18.77
C LEU A 583 6.14 -16.63 18.08
N GLY A 584 6.34 -17.33 16.95
CA GLY A 584 5.26 -17.79 16.09
C GLY A 584 4.21 -18.64 16.81
N GLN A 585 4.62 -19.62 17.62
CA GLN A 585 3.70 -20.46 18.38
C GLN A 585 3.11 -19.75 19.59
N THR A 586 3.91 -18.94 20.29
CA THR A 586 3.48 -18.15 21.43
C THR A 586 2.40 -17.16 21.04
N GLN A 587 2.59 -16.42 19.95
CA GLN A 587 1.65 -15.46 19.38
C GLN A 587 0.35 -16.12 18.92
N LEU A 588 0.41 -17.27 18.24
CA LEU A 588 -0.79 -18.00 17.82
C LEU A 588 -1.60 -18.54 19.01
N ARG A 589 -0.93 -19.04 20.05
CA ARG A 589 -1.59 -19.50 21.30
C ARG A 589 -2.35 -18.35 21.96
N GLN A 590 -1.65 -17.23 22.11
CA GLN A 590 -2.18 -15.99 22.67
C GLN A 590 -3.37 -15.47 21.84
N ALA A 591 -3.30 -15.53 20.50
CA ALA A 591 -4.40 -15.20 19.59
C ALA A 591 -5.63 -16.08 19.79
N ALA A 592 -5.41 -17.38 19.95
CA ALA A 592 -6.48 -18.31 20.22
C ALA A 592 -7.15 -18.06 21.58
N GLU A 593 -6.37 -17.71 22.60
CA GLU A 593 -6.86 -17.36 23.94
C GLU A 593 -7.72 -16.09 23.89
N GLU A 594 -7.27 -15.03 23.24
CA GLU A 594 -8.05 -13.79 23.06
C GLU A 594 -9.34 -14.02 22.28
N PHE A 595 -9.28 -14.76 21.16
CA PHE A 595 -10.48 -15.08 20.40
C PHE A 595 -11.51 -15.82 21.25
N ARG A 596 -11.06 -16.78 22.07
CA ARG A 596 -11.92 -17.55 22.97
C ARG A 596 -12.58 -16.65 24.02
N GLU A 597 -11.83 -15.73 24.61
CA GLU A 597 -12.34 -14.76 25.58
C GLU A 597 -13.40 -13.86 24.97
N ASP A 598 -13.11 -13.25 23.81
CA ASP A 598 -14.05 -12.41 23.07
C ASP A 598 -15.31 -13.19 22.66
N TYR A 599 -15.18 -14.44 22.20
CA TYR A 599 -16.32 -15.28 21.77
C TYR A 599 -17.28 -15.62 22.92
N HIS A 600 -16.75 -15.85 24.12
CA HIS A 600 -17.52 -16.17 25.32
C HIS A 600 -17.94 -14.95 26.15
N ASP A 601 -17.64 -13.73 25.67
CA ASP A 601 -17.89 -12.48 26.39
C ASP A 601 -17.26 -12.46 27.79
N ILE A 602 -16.03 -12.98 27.87
CA ILE A 602 -15.23 -13.03 29.11
C ILE A 602 -14.27 -11.85 29.09
N SER A 603 -14.19 -11.11 30.20
CA SER A 603 -13.20 -10.03 30.38
C SER A 603 -11.79 -10.58 30.17
N ARG A 604 -11.04 -9.99 29.23
CA ARG A 604 -9.65 -10.37 28.94
C ARG A 604 -8.78 -10.34 30.19
N THR A 605 -7.95 -11.35 30.40
CA THR A 605 -6.97 -11.34 31.48
C THR A 605 -5.78 -10.45 31.12
N GLY A 606 -5.61 -9.32 31.81
CA GLY A 606 -4.33 -8.59 31.80
C GLY A 606 -4.13 -7.53 30.70
N THR A 607 -5.13 -6.74 30.34
CA THR A 607 -4.89 -5.47 29.63
C THR A 607 -4.50 -4.41 30.66
N GLY A 608 -3.20 -4.10 30.77
CA GLY A 608 -2.69 -3.07 31.69
C GLY A 608 -3.36 -1.70 31.51
N ASN A 609 -3.27 -0.85 32.54
CA ASN A 609 -3.69 0.54 32.42
C ASN A 609 -2.78 1.26 31.41
N TRP A 610 -3.31 1.61 30.25
CA TRP A 610 -2.58 2.35 29.22
C TRP A 610 -2.82 3.85 29.36
N LEU A 611 -1.72 4.60 29.46
CA LEU A 611 -1.69 6.05 29.32
C LEU A 611 -0.89 6.36 28.05
N PHE A 612 -1.56 6.82 27.00
CA PHE A 612 -0.89 7.28 25.79
C PHE A 612 -0.44 8.73 26.00
N ASN A 613 0.87 8.97 26.05
CA ASN A 613 1.41 10.32 25.99
C ASN A 613 1.56 10.68 24.51
N ALA A 614 0.58 11.39 23.96
CA ALA A 614 0.53 11.90 22.58
C ALA A 614 1.60 12.99 22.27
N LEU A 615 2.72 12.99 23.01
CA LEU A 615 3.66 14.11 23.08
C LEU A 615 4.71 14.11 21.96
N ASP A 616 5.03 12.96 21.36
CA ASP A 616 6.21 12.85 20.49
C ASP A 616 5.93 12.85 18.99
N VAL A 617 4.67 12.93 18.55
CA VAL A 617 4.38 12.90 17.11
C VAL A 617 3.31 13.92 16.70
N MET A 618 3.73 14.80 15.79
CA MET A 618 2.94 15.39 14.70
C MET A 618 2.37 16.81 14.88
N SER A 619 3.08 17.78 14.29
CA SER A 619 2.55 19.11 13.94
C SER A 619 1.50 19.11 12.82
N ASN A 620 1.21 17.95 12.20
CA ASN A 620 0.30 17.78 11.06
C ASN A 620 -0.69 16.59 11.19
N ALA A 621 -0.84 16.00 12.38
CA ALA A 621 -1.69 14.82 12.53
C ALA A 621 -3.18 15.11 12.46
N VAL A 622 -3.90 14.13 11.93
CA VAL A 622 -5.33 13.94 12.10
C VAL A 622 -5.52 12.81 13.12
N PHE A 623 -6.35 13.06 14.14
CA PHE A 623 -6.75 12.12 15.17
C PHE A 623 -8.28 12.07 15.20
N LEU A 624 -8.82 10.92 14.87
CA LEU A 624 -10.24 10.62 14.92
C LEU A 624 -10.44 9.42 15.87
N LEU A 625 -11.56 9.38 16.56
CA LEU A 625 -11.93 8.32 17.49
C LEU A 625 -12.94 7.40 16.82
N ASN A 626 -12.67 6.10 16.85
CA ASN A 626 -13.60 5.12 16.29
C ASN A 626 -14.83 4.97 17.19
N ASN A 627 -16.02 4.94 16.59
CA ASN A 627 -17.30 4.76 17.28
C ASN A 627 -17.96 3.44 16.83
N ASP A 628 -17.23 2.33 16.94
CA ASP A 628 -17.72 1.00 16.57
C ASP A 628 -19.04 0.64 17.29
N ASP A 629 -19.97 0.03 16.55
CA ASP A 629 -21.11 -0.72 17.12
C ASP A 629 -20.59 -2.06 17.65
N GLU A 630 -19.73 -2.03 18.68
CA GLU A 630 -18.95 -3.20 19.14
C GLU A 630 -19.84 -4.42 19.40
N TYR A 631 -20.94 -4.24 20.15
CA TYR A 631 -21.86 -5.33 20.47
C TYR A 631 -22.63 -5.82 19.24
N GLY A 632 -23.11 -4.92 18.38
CA GLY A 632 -23.85 -5.31 17.19
C GLY A 632 -22.96 -6.03 16.18
N GLU A 633 -21.72 -5.58 15.98
CA GLU A 633 -20.72 -6.27 15.16
C GLU A 633 -20.37 -7.63 15.74
N TRP A 634 -20.10 -7.71 17.04
CA TRP A 634 -19.84 -8.96 17.73
C TRP A 634 -20.97 -9.98 17.51
N LEU A 635 -22.23 -9.55 17.73
CA LEU A 635 -23.38 -10.43 17.56
C LEU A 635 -23.53 -10.90 16.12
N ARG A 636 -23.34 -10.01 15.13
CA ARG A 636 -23.42 -10.35 13.70
C ARG A 636 -22.32 -11.34 13.30
N ILE A 637 -21.07 -11.07 13.68
CA ILE A 637 -19.90 -11.91 13.37
C ILE A 637 -20.03 -13.29 14.04
N LYS A 638 -20.39 -13.31 15.32
CA LYS A 638 -20.61 -14.54 16.07
C LYS A 638 -21.70 -15.40 15.45
N THR A 639 -22.87 -14.82 15.20
CA THR A 639 -24.00 -15.54 14.59
C THR A 639 -23.61 -16.09 13.21
N ALA A 640 -22.94 -15.29 12.38
CA ALA A 640 -22.47 -15.74 11.07
C ALA A 640 -21.47 -16.91 11.18
N GLY A 641 -20.54 -16.85 12.14
CA GLY A 641 -19.60 -17.95 12.41
C GLY A 641 -20.29 -19.24 12.86
N GLU A 642 -21.19 -19.15 13.83
CA GLU A 642 -21.91 -20.31 14.37
C GLU A 642 -22.76 -21.01 13.30
N THR A 643 -23.44 -20.26 12.44
CA THR A 643 -24.27 -20.83 11.35
C THR A 643 -23.47 -21.61 10.30
N ARG A 644 -22.17 -21.33 10.16
CA ARG A 644 -21.28 -21.94 9.15
C ARG A 644 -20.39 -23.03 9.70
N LEU A 645 -20.36 -23.19 11.01
CA LEU A 645 -19.48 -24.12 11.72
C LEU A 645 -19.59 -25.55 11.16
N LYS A 646 -20.82 -26.05 10.97
CA LYS A 646 -21.07 -27.42 10.49
C LYS A 646 -20.63 -27.68 9.05
N VAL A 647 -20.47 -26.62 8.24
CA VAL A 647 -19.97 -26.75 6.86
C VAL A 647 -18.47 -27.07 6.87
N LEU A 648 -17.72 -26.41 7.76
CA LEU A 648 -16.27 -26.63 7.91
C LEU A 648 -15.96 -27.83 8.82
N PHE A 649 -16.75 -28.04 9.86
CA PHE A 649 -16.57 -29.08 10.89
C PHE A 649 -17.87 -29.88 11.05
N PRO A 650 -18.10 -30.89 10.19
CA PRO A 650 -19.30 -31.72 10.25
C PRO A 650 -19.30 -32.62 11.49
N ASP A 651 -20.49 -32.98 11.97
CA ASP A 651 -20.69 -33.83 13.17
C ASP A 651 -20.04 -35.23 13.00
N ALA A 652 -19.89 -35.71 11.76
CA ALA A 652 -19.22 -36.97 11.41
C ALA A 652 -17.67 -36.88 11.47
N GLY A 653 -17.11 -35.71 11.80
CA GLY A 653 -15.67 -35.46 11.92
C GLY A 653 -15.02 -34.95 10.63
N GLU A 654 -13.85 -34.33 10.78
CA GLU A 654 -13.13 -33.64 9.70
C GLU A 654 -12.78 -34.53 8.49
N ALA A 655 -12.54 -35.82 8.73
CA ALA A 655 -12.24 -36.78 7.67
C ALA A 655 -13.44 -36.99 6.72
N SER A 656 -14.68 -36.78 7.20
CA SER A 656 -15.89 -37.01 6.41
C SER A 656 -16.07 -36.03 5.25
N ASN A 657 -15.46 -34.83 5.33
CA ASN A 657 -15.52 -33.81 4.28
C ASN A 657 -14.14 -33.35 3.78
N ALA A 658 -13.05 -34.05 4.11
CA ALA A 658 -11.68 -33.59 3.84
C ALA A 658 -11.42 -33.24 2.36
N ASN A 659 -11.98 -34.01 1.43
CA ASN A 659 -11.85 -33.78 -0.02
C ASN A 659 -13.06 -33.06 -0.63
N LEU A 660 -14.03 -32.64 0.19
CA LEU A 660 -15.16 -31.83 -0.24
C LEU A 660 -14.82 -30.35 -0.08
N PRO A 661 -15.50 -29.42 -0.80
CA PRO A 661 -15.17 -28.01 -0.74
C PRO A 661 -15.11 -27.43 0.69
N GLY A 662 -15.99 -27.83 1.61
CA GLY A 662 -15.93 -27.40 3.02
C GLY A 662 -14.65 -27.83 3.76
N GLY A 663 -14.13 -29.04 3.50
CA GLY A 663 -12.86 -29.50 4.07
C GLY A 663 -11.65 -28.84 3.42
N LEU A 664 -11.71 -28.54 2.12
CA LEU A 664 -10.68 -27.78 1.41
C LEU A 664 -10.60 -26.34 1.88
N VAL A 665 -11.73 -25.68 2.16
CA VAL A 665 -11.76 -24.35 2.77
C VAL A 665 -11.20 -24.36 4.20
N ARG A 666 -11.55 -25.38 5.00
CA ARG A 666 -10.92 -25.59 6.31
C ARG A 666 -9.40 -25.71 6.18
N ALA A 667 -8.91 -26.48 5.22
CA ALA A 667 -7.49 -26.65 4.97
C ALA A 667 -6.80 -25.37 4.46
N LEU A 668 -7.50 -24.53 3.68
CA LEU A 668 -7.01 -23.20 3.30
C LEU A 668 -6.76 -22.33 4.54
N PHE A 669 -7.69 -22.31 5.48
CA PHE A 669 -7.52 -21.56 6.73
C PHE A 669 -6.44 -22.16 7.65
N ASP A 670 -6.34 -23.50 7.71
CA ASP A 670 -5.31 -24.18 8.49
C ASP A 670 -3.91 -23.90 7.94
N ASP A 671 -3.70 -23.99 6.63
CA ASP A 671 -2.35 -24.08 6.05
C ASP A 671 -1.94 -22.88 5.19
N GLN A 672 -2.84 -21.97 4.80
CA GLN A 672 -2.51 -20.86 3.89
C GLN A 672 -2.81 -19.47 4.47
N VAL A 673 -3.93 -19.31 5.17
CA VAL A 673 -4.31 -18.01 5.73
C VAL A 673 -3.55 -17.77 7.03
N HIS A 674 -2.78 -16.69 7.05
CA HIS A 674 -2.08 -16.24 8.26
C HIS A 674 -3.05 -15.55 9.22
N ASP A 675 -2.60 -15.29 10.44
CA ASP A 675 -3.30 -14.48 11.43
C ASP A 675 -2.48 -13.24 11.76
N SER A 676 -2.75 -12.15 11.05
CA SER A 676 -1.99 -10.92 11.17
C SER A 676 -2.17 -10.25 12.55
N ARG A 677 -3.30 -10.49 13.23
CA ARG A 677 -3.55 -10.05 14.62
C ARG A 677 -2.70 -10.79 15.66
N ALA A 678 -2.20 -11.98 15.35
CA ALA A 678 -1.27 -12.70 16.23
C ALA A 678 0.12 -12.03 16.24
N TRP A 679 0.54 -11.48 15.10
CA TRP A 679 1.91 -11.01 14.87
C TRP A 679 2.12 -9.50 15.10
N PHE A 680 1.21 -8.64 14.64
CA PHE A 680 1.55 -7.24 14.39
C PHE A 680 1.94 -6.43 15.64
N MET A 681 3.15 -5.85 15.59
CA MET A 681 3.74 -4.93 16.59
C MET A 681 3.77 -5.44 18.04
N HIS A 682 3.64 -6.75 18.25
CA HIS A 682 3.70 -7.37 19.58
C HIS A 682 5.01 -7.02 20.30
N ASN A 683 6.13 -7.00 19.59
CA ASN A 683 7.43 -6.64 20.17
C ASN A 683 7.57 -5.14 20.45
N ALA A 684 7.07 -4.30 19.55
CA ALA A 684 7.18 -2.85 19.63
C ALA A 684 6.28 -2.22 20.71
N PHE A 685 5.11 -2.81 20.99
CA PHE A 685 4.20 -2.32 22.03
C PHE A 685 4.18 -3.18 23.30
N GLY A 686 4.91 -4.30 23.32
CA GLY A 686 4.91 -5.24 24.45
C GLY A 686 3.55 -5.92 24.70
N ALA A 687 2.55 -5.70 23.84
CA ALA A 687 1.20 -6.27 23.89
C ALA A 687 0.53 -6.19 22.50
N ARG A 688 -0.58 -6.92 22.31
CA ARG A 688 -1.43 -6.85 21.11
C ARG A 688 -2.42 -5.69 21.21
N GLU A 689 -2.93 -5.19 20.09
CA GLU A 689 -3.82 -4.01 19.98
C GLU A 689 -4.90 -4.01 21.10
N PRO A 690 -4.76 -3.19 22.16
CA PRO A 690 -5.54 -3.39 23.39
C PRO A 690 -7.06 -3.23 23.20
N TRP A 691 -7.46 -2.43 22.22
CA TRP A 691 -8.86 -2.16 21.88
C TRP A 691 -9.30 -2.85 20.58
N GLY A 692 -8.42 -3.63 19.94
CA GLY A 692 -8.79 -4.46 18.80
C GLY A 692 -9.51 -5.72 19.23
N SER A 693 -10.38 -6.26 18.38
CA SER A 693 -11.02 -7.56 18.58
C SER A 693 -11.16 -8.31 17.25
N TYR A 694 -11.21 -9.65 17.33
CA TYR A 694 -11.63 -10.50 16.20
C TYR A 694 -13.11 -10.35 15.86
N PHE A 695 -13.88 -9.64 16.70
CA PHE A 695 -15.30 -9.40 16.56
C PHE A 695 -15.62 -7.96 16.15
N LEU A 696 -14.65 -7.30 15.49
CA LEU A 696 -14.85 -6.03 14.78
C LEU A 696 -14.62 -6.23 13.29
N TYR A 697 -15.45 -5.60 12.47
CA TYR A 697 -15.21 -5.48 11.04
C TYR A 697 -14.05 -4.52 10.78
N ARG A 698 -13.32 -4.76 9.70
CA ARG A 698 -12.29 -3.85 9.20
C ARG A 698 -12.90 -2.48 8.86
N MET A 699 -12.23 -1.41 9.25
CA MET A 699 -12.58 -0.06 8.80
C MET A 699 -12.26 0.09 7.29
N ILE A 700 -13.16 0.72 6.55
CA ILE A 700 -13.01 0.98 5.11
C ILE A 700 -13.28 2.45 4.82
N TYR A 701 -12.40 3.09 4.05
CA TYR A 701 -12.58 4.44 3.52
C TYR A 701 -13.05 4.41 2.06
N PHE A 702 -13.95 5.33 1.72
CA PHE A 702 -14.54 5.55 0.39
C PHE A 702 -14.40 7.03 0.02
N GLY A 703 -13.19 7.42 -0.40
CA GLY A 703 -12.85 8.83 -0.57
C GLY A 703 -12.99 9.58 0.76
N SER A 704 -13.93 10.52 0.84
CA SER A 704 -14.19 11.30 2.07
C SER A 704 -15.07 10.60 3.12
N ARG A 705 -15.59 9.40 2.82
CA ARG A 705 -16.50 8.65 3.68
C ARG A 705 -15.83 7.43 4.30
N SER A 706 -16.41 6.92 5.37
CA SER A 706 -15.98 5.69 6.05
C SER A 706 -17.12 4.69 6.17
N SER A 707 -16.81 3.41 6.38
CA SER A 707 -17.79 2.35 6.64
C SER A 707 -18.33 2.38 8.07
N LYS A 708 -17.69 3.13 8.98
CA LYS A 708 -18.08 3.29 10.38
C LYS A 708 -17.96 4.74 10.83
N PRO A 709 -18.79 5.20 11.79
CA PRO A 709 -18.77 6.59 12.22
C PRO A 709 -17.51 6.88 13.04
N MET A 710 -16.99 8.09 12.88
CA MET A 710 -15.75 8.52 13.53
C MET A 710 -15.91 9.91 14.13
N THR A 711 -15.34 10.13 15.31
CA THR A 711 -15.38 11.40 16.04
C THR A 711 -14.07 12.16 15.87
N PRO A 712 -14.07 13.37 15.30
CA PRO A 712 -12.84 14.13 15.11
C PRO A 712 -12.34 14.76 16.41
N LEU A 713 -11.06 14.57 16.72
CA LEU A 713 -10.45 15.02 17.97
C LEU A 713 -9.36 16.08 17.75
N MET A 714 -8.45 15.86 16.80
CA MET A 714 -7.42 16.82 16.41
C MET A 714 -7.20 16.74 14.89
N ILE A 715 -7.08 17.88 14.22
CA ILE A 715 -6.92 17.97 12.76
C ILE A 715 -5.81 19.00 12.48
N ALA A 716 -4.84 18.62 11.65
CA ALA A 716 -3.67 19.43 11.32
C ALA A 716 -2.91 19.92 12.58
N GLY A 717 -2.84 19.11 13.64
CA GLY A 717 -2.22 19.48 14.92
C GLY A 717 -3.02 20.44 15.80
N ALA A 718 -4.25 20.81 15.42
CA ALA A 718 -5.16 21.63 16.22
C ALA A 718 -6.30 20.79 16.81
N VAL A 719 -6.62 20.98 18.10
CA VAL A 719 -7.75 20.28 18.75
C VAL A 719 -9.06 20.79 18.16
N VAL A 720 -9.90 19.87 17.67
CA VAL A 720 -11.18 20.18 17.04
C VAL A 720 -12.12 20.81 18.06
N GLY A 721 -12.58 22.03 17.77
CA GLY A 721 -13.44 22.80 18.67
C GLY A 721 -12.71 23.56 19.78
N ALA A 722 -11.37 23.62 19.80
CA ALA A 722 -10.64 24.50 20.71
C ALA A 722 -10.75 25.98 20.29
N ALA A 723 -10.80 26.90 21.26
CA ALA A 723 -10.96 28.33 21.01
C ALA A 723 -9.64 29.04 20.59
N THR A 724 -8.50 28.37 20.73
CA THR A 724 -7.16 28.94 20.48
C THR A 724 -6.22 27.93 19.84
N LEU A 725 -5.41 28.36 18.88
CA LEU A 725 -4.25 27.60 18.40
C LEU A 725 -3.17 27.59 19.50
N VAL A 726 -2.69 26.40 19.88
CA VAL A 726 -1.61 26.23 20.86
C VAL A 726 -0.42 25.53 20.21
N GLY A 727 0.80 25.83 20.67
CA GLY A 727 2.05 25.26 20.15
C GLY A 727 2.25 23.76 20.45
N GLY A 728 1.38 23.18 21.28
CA GLY A 728 1.32 21.75 21.57
C GLY A 728 0.10 21.43 22.45
N ALA A 729 -0.70 20.44 22.03
CA ALA A 729 -1.87 19.97 22.77
C ALA A 729 -1.82 18.45 22.92
N ALA A 730 -2.36 17.93 24.02
CA ALA A 730 -2.63 16.51 24.18
C ALA A 730 -4.11 16.27 24.47
N ILE A 731 -4.59 15.11 24.01
CA ILE A 731 -5.95 14.64 24.29
C ILE A 731 -5.85 13.46 25.24
N ILE A 732 -6.43 13.63 26.42
CA ILE A 732 -6.56 12.57 27.42
C ILE A 732 -7.89 11.86 27.17
N ILE A 733 -7.84 10.54 27.05
CA ILE A 733 -9.04 9.72 26.91
C ILE A 733 -9.18 8.83 28.14
N LYS A 734 -10.35 8.91 28.79
CA LYS A 734 -10.68 8.10 29.97
C LYS A 734 -11.81 7.16 29.64
N GLN A 735 -11.56 5.87 29.84
CA GLN A 735 -12.58 4.83 29.76
C GLN A 735 -13.41 4.83 31.05
N LYS A 736 -14.72 5.05 30.95
CA LYS A 736 -15.64 4.88 32.07
C LYS A 736 -16.55 3.68 31.80
N SER A 737 -16.51 2.68 32.69
CA SER A 737 -17.50 1.61 32.70
C SER A 737 -18.73 2.06 33.50
N LEU A 738 -19.92 2.01 32.93
CA LEU A 738 -21.17 2.16 33.68
C LEU A 738 -21.45 0.87 34.47
N LYS A 739 -20.79 0.69 35.62
CA LYS A 739 -21.21 -0.33 36.59
C LYS A 739 -22.45 0.19 37.35
N GLY A 740 -23.62 -0.30 36.96
CA GLY A 740 -24.71 -0.58 37.91
C GLY A 740 -25.79 0.47 38.19
N LYS A 741 -26.24 1.29 37.23
CA LYS A 741 -27.40 2.20 37.46
C LYS A 741 -28.48 2.30 36.38
N LEU A 742 -28.63 1.29 35.52
CA LEU A 742 -29.78 1.19 34.59
C LEU A 742 -30.26 -0.27 34.47
N ALA A 743 -30.61 -0.87 35.60
CA ALA A 743 -31.20 -2.22 35.68
C ALA A 743 -32.68 -2.27 35.23
N GLY A 744 -33.11 -1.45 34.27
CA GLY A 744 -34.54 -1.25 33.97
C GLY A 744 -34.95 -1.19 32.50
N LEU A 745 -34.02 -1.08 31.55
CA LEU A 745 -34.31 -1.08 30.12
C LEU A 745 -33.31 -2.02 29.43
N ALA A 746 -33.85 -2.91 28.60
CA ALA A 746 -33.14 -4.03 27.99
C ALA A 746 -31.73 -3.68 27.47
N GLY A 747 -30.73 -4.46 27.86
CA GLY A 747 -29.51 -4.68 27.05
C GLY A 747 -28.25 -3.85 27.32
N THR A 748 -28.13 -3.09 28.42
CA THR A 748 -26.93 -2.22 28.65
C THR A 748 -26.05 -2.65 29.83
N ALA A 749 -25.81 -3.96 29.98
CA ALA A 749 -24.75 -4.42 30.88
C ALA A 749 -23.39 -4.18 30.21
N GLY A 750 -22.64 -3.16 30.66
CA GLY A 750 -21.24 -2.98 30.29
C GLY A 750 -20.92 -1.89 29.26
N ALA A 751 -21.82 -0.93 29.00
CA ALA A 751 -21.48 0.20 28.13
C ALA A 751 -20.24 0.95 28.66
N VAL A 752 -19.15 0.80 27.92
CA VAL A 752 -17.93 1.59 28.04
C VAL A 752 -18.18 2.87 27.25
N TYR A 753 -17.96 4.03 27.87
CA TYR A 753 -17.89 5.29 27.14
C TYR A 753 -16.54 5.96 27.37
N LEU A 754 -16.06 6.64 26.35
CA LEU A 754 -14.79 7.36 26.34
C LEU A 754 -15.08 8.84 26.62
N GLU A 755 -14.50 9.38 27.69
CA GLU A 755 -14.51 10.80 27.99
C GLU A 755 -13.18 11.41 27.53
N THR A 756 -13.26 12.44 26.68
CA THR A 756 -12.08 13.13 26.12
C THR A 756 -11.87 14.48 26.77
N GLN A 757 -10.63 14.78 27.15
CA GLN A 757 -10.23 16.09 27.66
C GLN A 757 -8.98 16.57 26.93
N ALA A 758 -9.06 17.75 26.30
CA ALA A 758 -7.91 18.40 25.69
C ALA A 758 -7.14 19.23 26.73
N ILE A 759 -5.81 19.13 26.74
CA ILE A 759 -4.92 19.88 27.61
C ILE A 759 -3.81 20.58 26.80
N ASP A 760 -3.39 21.75 27.27
CA ASP A 760 -2.19 22.43 26.77
C ASP A 760 -0.95 21.76 27.39
N LEU A 761 -0.01 21.34 26.55
CA LEU A 761 1.19 20.61 26.97
C LEU A 761 2.15 21.48 27.78
N LEU A 762 2.17 22.80 27.58
CA LEU A 762 3.07 23.70 28.29
C LEU A 762 2.56 24.03 29.69
N SER A 763 1.25 24.26 29.83
CA SER A 763 0.65 24.62 31.12
C SER A 763 0.06 23.45 31.90
N GLY A 764 -0.17 22.30 31.27
CA GLY A 764 -0.87 21.15 31.84
C GLY A 764 -2.34 21.40 32.15
N LYS A 765 -2.93 22.50 31.66
CA LYS A 765 -4.32 22.91 31.94
C LYS A 765 -5.27 22.53 30.79
N PRO A 766 -6.57 22.34 31.07
CA PRO A 766 -7.56 22.09 30.03
C PRO A 766 -7.62 23.22 29.01
N LEU A 767 -7.73 22.88 27.73
CA LEU A 767 -7.93 23.84 26.65
C LEU A 767 -9.36 24.41 26.69
N PRO A 768 -9.54 25.73 26.50
CA PRO A 768 -10.86 26.31 26.36
C PRO A 768 -11.50 25.86 25.04
N MET A 769 -12.72 25.30 25.13
CA MET A 769 -13.48 24.82 23.98
C MET A 769 -14.52 25.86 23.52
N LEU A 770 -14.80 25.90 22.22
CA LEU A 770 -15.86 26.71 21.63
C LEU A 770 -17.24 26.21 22.09
N PRO A 771 -18.27 27.09 22.14
CA PRO A 771 -19.63 26.69 22.51
C PRO A 771 -20.23 25.57 21.63
N ASN A 772 -19.80 25.48 20.37
CA ASN A 772 -20.22 24.45 19.40
C ASN A 772 -19.24 23.27 19.28
N ALA A 773 -18.24 23.15 20.16
CA ALA A 773 -17.22 22.09 20.07
C ALA A 773 -17.84 20.68 20.03
N ALA A 774 -18.89 20.44 20.80
CA ALA A 774 -19.59 19.15 20.80
C ALA A 774 -20.21 18.78 19.45
N LEU A 775 -20.62 19.78 18.64
CA LEU A 775 -21.12 19.54 17.28
C LEU A 775 -19.99 19.21 16.31
N LEU A 776 -18.84 19.89 16.46
CA LEU A 776 -17.66 19.63 15.64
C LEU A 776 -17.05 18.25 15.93
N GLN A 777 -17.20 17.76 17.16
CA GLN A 777 -16.75 16.44 17.63
C GLN A 777 -17.86 15.37 17.55
N ALA A 778 -18.95 15.61 16.82
CA ALA A 778 -19.99 14.60 16.67
C ALA A 778 -19.49 13.44 15.76
N PRO A 779 -19.82 12.18 16.08
CA PRO A 779 -19.50 11.04 15.19
C PRO A 779 -20.07 11.26 13.78
N THR A 780 -19.26 11.03 12.75
CA THR A 780 -19.62 11.25 11.35
C THR A 780 -19.20 10.09 10.45
N MET A 781 -19.97 9.83 9.40
CA MET A 781 -19.63 8.90 8.31
C MET A 781 -18.84 9.58 7.18
N GLU A 782 -18.54 10.87 7.32
CA GLU A 782 -17.83 11.69 6.35
C GLU A 782 -16.56 12.32 6.97
N PRO A 783 -15.67 11.51 7.56
CA PRO A 783 -14.50 12.03 8.27
C PRO A 783 -13.62 12.88 7.37
N GLY A 784 -13.42 12.50 6.10
CA GLY A 784 -12.59 13.25 5.16
C GLY A 784 -13.14 14.64 4.84
N ALA A 785 -14.46 14.81 4.82
CA ALA A 785 -15.08 16.12 4.61
C ALA A 785 -14.89 17.04 5.82
N VAL A 786 -14.95 16.49 7.03
CA VAL A 786 -14.67 17.24 8.26
C VAL A 786 -13.19 17.61 8.34
N VAL A 787 -12.29 16.67 8.05
CA VAL A 787 -10.84 16.91 7.98
C VAL A 787 -10.52 18.02 6.99
N ALA A 788 -11.03 17.95 5.76
CA ALA A 788 -10.78 18.98 4.75
C ALA A 788 -11.23 20.38 5.21
N ARG A 789 -12.43 20.49 5.77
CA ARG A 789 -12.98 21.78 6.25
C ARG A 789 -12.17 22.35 7.41
N GLN A 790 -11.89 21.53 8.42
CA GLN A 790 -11.15 21.96 9.60
C GLN A 790 -9.69 22.30 9.27
N SER A 791 -9.03 21.52 8.41
CA SER A 791 -7.68 21.82 7.91
C SER A 791 -7.65 23.16 7.18
N GLN A 792 -8.66 23.48 6.37
CA GLN A 792 -8.75 24.79 5.70
C GLN A 792 -8.87 25.92 6.72
N GLU A 793 -9.77 25.82 7.69
CA GLU A 793 -9.95 26.82 8.76
C GLU A 793 -8.66 27.03 9.56
N VAL A 794 -7.98 25.95 9.96
CA VAL A 794 -6.69 26.00 10.67
C VAL A 794 -5.62 26.67 9.82
N ASN A 795 -5.55 26.36 8.52
CA ASN A 795 -4.58 26.95 7.62
C ASN A 795 -4.83 28.45 7.37
N GLU A 796 -6.08 28.87 7.26
CA GLU A 796 -6.45 30.30 7.15
C GLU A 796 -6.05 31.07 8.42
N GLN A 797 -6.28 30.51 9.60
CA GLN A 797 -5.84 31.11 10.87
C GLN A 797 -4.31 31.18 10.96
N ARG A 798 -3.59 30.13 10.57
CA ARG A 798 -2.12 30.12 10.52
C ARG A 798 -1.58 31.14 9.53
N LEU A 799 -2.20 31.28 8.36
CA LEU A 799 -1.83 32.28 7.36
C LEU A 799 -2.04 33.70 7.89
N ALA A 800 -3.16 33.95 8.59
CA ALA A 800 -3.41 35.24 9.23
C ALA A 800 -2.37 35.54 10.32
N LEU A 801 -2.01 34.56 11.15
CA LEU A 801 -0.94 34.69 12.14
C LEU A 801 0.40 34.99 11.47
N ALA A 802 0.77 34.24 10.43
CA ALA A 802 2.01 34.47 9.68
C ALA A 802 2.07 35.88 9.08
N LYS A 803 0.97 36.35 8.47
CA LYS A 803 0.86 37.73 7.96
C LYS A 803 1.08 38.75 9.08
N SER A 804 0.46 38.55 10.25
CA SER A 804 0.61 39.46 11.40
C SER A 804 2.06 39.52 11.94
N VAL A 805 2.76 38.38 11.99
CA VAL A 805 4.18 38.31 12.43
C VAL A 805 5.11 38.97 11.40
N VAL A 806 4.83 38.77 10.10
CA VAL A 806 5.55 39.47 9.04
C VAL A 806 5.31 40.97 9.18
N GLU A 807 4.06 41.42 9.24
CA GLU A 807 3.70 42.83 9.43
C GLU A 807 4.36 43.44 10.68
N SER A 808 4.39 42.75 11.82
CA SER A 808 5.06 43.21 13.03
C SER A 808 6.57 43.28 12.87
N SER A 809 7.21 42.29 12.25
CA SER A 809 8.65 42.31 12.00
C SER A 809 9.07 43.41 11.01
N TRP A 810 8.23 43.70 10.02
CA TRP A 810 8.42 44.79 9.08
C TRP A 810 8.24 46.14 9.78
N ALA A 811 7.25 46.26 10.65
CA ALA A 811 7.05 47.44 11.48
C ALA A 811 8.23 47.68 12.43
N GLU A 812 8.74 46.64 13.10
CA GLU A 812 9.93 46.72 13.96
C GLU A 812 11.20 47.09 13.19
N ARG A 813 11.39 46.54 11.97
CA ARG A 813 12.51 46.92 11.08
C ARG A 813 12.38 48.34 10.55
N LEU A 814 11.17 48.78 10.22
CA LEU A 814 10.90 50.18 9.83
C LEU A 814 11.18 51.12 11.01
N GLN A 815 10.75 50.74 12.21
CA GLN A 815 10.96 51.52 13.42
C GLN A 815 12.44 51.60 13.78
N SER A 816 13.18 50.49 13.67
CA SER A 816 14.64 50.48 13.89
C SER A 816 15.41 51.28 12.84
N THR A 817 14.91 51.35 11.60
CA THR A 817 15.47 52.19 10.52
C THR A 817 15.13 53.69 10.70
N ILE A 818 14.03 54.02 11.39
CA ILE A 818 13.64 55.40 11.71
C ILE A 818 14.37 55.92 12.97
N THR A 819 14.78 55.02 13.88
CA THR A 819 15.53 55.37 15.11
C THR A 819 17.06 55.28 14.99
N ALA A 820 17.58 54.86 13.83
CA ALA A 820 19.01 54.89 13.49
C ALA A 820 19.29 56.11 12.61
#